data_AF-A0A8P0SZC9-F1
#
_entry.id   AF-A0A8P0SZC9-F1
#
_cell.length_a   1.000
_cell.length_b   1.000
_cell.length_c   1.000
_cell.angle_alpha   90.00
_cell.angle_beta   90.00
_cell.angle_gamma   90.00
#
_symmetry.space_group_name_H-M   'P 1'
#
loop_
_entity.id
_entity.type
_entity.pdbx_description
1 polymer ?
#
loop_
_entity_poly.entity_id
_entity_poly.type
_entity_poly.pdbx_seq_one_letter_code
_entity_poly.pdbx_strand_id
1 'polypeptide(L)'
;MGPRAGSAWGSLTGLPQPEAQWEDGGNRRQTSRSCGRTAPLSLNGPPASQAPQNYRPESYPLPSPPLHSKAGRRASLTEESRWPWASGLGRGAVLTSAFFSLRSQLMDSDMDYERPNVETIKCVVVGDNAVGKTRLICARACNATLTQYQLLATHVPTVWAIDQYRVCQEVLERSRDVVDDVSVSLRLWDTFGDHHKDRRFAYGRPIKPNEILPPEKGREVAKELGIPYYETSVVAQFGIKDVFDNAIRAALISRRHLQFWKSHLRNVQRPLLQAPFLPPKPPPPIIVVPDPPSSSEECPAHLLEDPLCADVILVLQERVRIFAHKIYLSTSSSKFYDLFLMDLSEGELGGPSGPGGPRPEDHRGHPDHHHHHHHHHHHGRDFLLRAASFDVCESVEEGGGSGPAGLRASTSDGILRGNGTGYLPGRGRVLSSWSRAFVSIQEEMAEDPLTYKSRLMVVVKMDNSIQPGPFRAVLKYLYTGELDENERDLMHIAHIAELLEVFDLRMMVANILNNEAFMNQEITKAFHVRRTNRVKECLAKGTFSDVTFILDDGTISAHKPLLISSCDWMAAMFGGPFVESSTREVVFPYTSKSCMRAVLEYLYTGMFTSSPDLDDMKLIILANRLCLPHLVALTEQYTVTGLMEATQMMVDIDGDVLVFLELAQFHCAYQLADWCLHHICTNYNNVCRKFPRDMKAMSPENQEYFEKHRWPPVWYLKEEDHYQRARKEREKEDYLHLKRQPKRRWLFWNSPSSPSSSAASSSSPSSSSAVV
;
A
#
# COMPACT_ATOMS: atom_id res chain seq x y z
N MET A 1 35.00 10.62 -51.89
CA MET A 1 34.35 11.78 -51.23
C MET A 1 32.96 11.36 -50.76
N GLY A 2 32.50 11.84 -49.60
CA GLY A 2 31.08 11.93 -49.19
C GLY A 2 30.16 10.69 -49.33
N PRO A 3 29.84 9.97 -48.25
CA PRO A 3 28.77 8.97 -48.24
C PRO A 3 27.38 9.60 -48.05
N ARG A 4 26.32 8.86 -48.40
CA ARG A 4 24.95 9.05 -47.86
C ARG A 4 24.41 7.70 -47.41
N ALA A 5 23.81 7.67 -46.22
CA ALA A 5 23.15 6.49 -45.65
C ALA A 5 21.65 6.48 -45.97
N GLY A 6 20.99 5.34 -45.75
CA GLY A 6 19.56 5.16 -46.03
C GLY A 6 19.11 3.70 -46.04
N SER A 7 19.44 2.93 -45.00
CA SER A 7 19.02 1.54 -44.84
C SER A 7 17.68 1.43 -44.10
N ALA A 8 16.76 0.66 -44.66
CA ALA A 8 15.49 0.27 -44.02
C ALA A 8 15.66 -1.03 -43.18
N TRP A 9 14.61 -1.85 -43.10
CA TRP A 9 14.45 -3.05 -42.25
C TRP A 9 14.22 -2.73 -40.75
N GLY A 10 13.33 -3.44 -40.05
CA GLY A 10 12.36 -4.44 -40.50
C GLY A 10 11.60 -5.07 -39.32
N SER A 11 10.27 -5.07 -39.36
CA SER A 11 9.44 -5.60 -38.26
C SER A 11 9.24 -7.12 -38.36
N LEU A 12 9.43 -7.82 -37.25
CA LEU A 12 9.10 -9.24 -37.09
C LEU A 12 8.38 -9.44 -35.74
N THR A 13 7.06 -9.60 -35.80
CA THR A 13 6.23 -10.05 -34.67
C THR A 13 5.80 -11.50 -34.91
N GLY A 14 5.75 -12.30 -33.85
CA GLY A 14 5.43 -13.72 -33.96
C GLY A 14 4.76 -14.27 -32.71
N LEU A 15 3.43 -14.43 -32.76
CA LEU A 15 2.64 -15.23 -31.83
C LEU A 15 1.65 -16.08 -32.65
N PRO A 16 1.46 -17.37 -32.34
CA PRO A 16 0.69 -18.27 -33.19
C PRO A 16 -0.82 -18.22 -32.90
N GLN A 17 -1.62 -18.32 -33.96
CA GLN A 17 -3.02 -18.77 -33.91
C GLN A 17 -3.16 -20.12 -34.62
N PRO A 18 -4.04 -21.03 -34.15
CA PRO A 18 -4.44 -22.22 -34.90
C PRO A 18 -5.74 -21.99 -35.68
N GLU A 19 -5.72 -22.25 -36.99
CA GLU A 19 -6.93 -22.49 -37.79
C GLU A 19 -7.47 -23.90 -37.44
N ALA A 20 -8.73 -24.10 -37.03
CA ALA A 20 -10.02 -23.83 -37.68
C ALA A 20 -10.47 -24.95 -38.66
N GLN A 21 -11.64 -25.52 -38.39
CA GLN A 21 -12.45 -26.27 -39.37
C GLN A 21 -13.92 -26.28 -38.92
N TRP A 22 -14.83 -26.25 -39.90
CA TRP A 22 -16.29 -26.32 -39.74
C TRP A 22 -16.81 -27.50 -40.58
N GLU A 23 -17.77 -28.25 -40.06
CA GLU A 23 -18.72 -29.04 -40.86
C GLU A 23 -20.13 -28.94 -40.25
N ASP A 24 -21.15 -29.23 -41.06
CA ASP A 24 -22.57 -28.93 -40.79
C ASP A 24 -23.45 -30.21 -40.78
N GLY A 25 -24.61 -30.15 -40.11
CA GLY A 25 -25.74 -31.04 -40.39
C GLY A 25 -26.45 -31.69 -39.19
N GLY A 26 -27.78 -31.87 -39.34
CA GLY A 26 -28.31 -33.23 -39.13
C GLY A 26 -29.34 -33.55 -38.03
N ASN A 27 -30.03 -32.56 -37.44
CA ASN A 27 -31.33 -32.71 -36.71
C ASN A 27 -32.06 -34.09 -36.78
N ARG A 28 -32.20 -34.83 -35.63
CA ARG A 28 -33.49 -35.47 -35.20
C ARG A 28 -33.49 -36.23 -33.85
N ARG A 29 -34.58 -36.00 -33.08
CA ARG A 29 -35.39 -36.90 -32.20
C ARG A 29 -34.75 -37.85 -31.14
N GLN A 30 -35.21 -37.65 -29.90
CA GLN A 30 -35.73 -38.65 -28.94
C GLN A 30 -35.00 -40.00 -28.74
N THR A 31 -34.57 -40.30 -27.49
CA THR A 31 -35.20 -41.38 -26.66
C THR A 31 -34.75 -41.37 -25.19
N SER A 32 -35.44 -42.20 -24.41
CA SER A 32 -35.58 -42.30 -22.96
C SER A 32 -34.41 -42.87 -22.12
N ARG A 33 -34.40 -42.45 -20.84
CA ARG A 33 -34.23 -43.26 -19.59
C ARG A 33 -32.87 -43.82 -19.12
N SER A 34 -32.59 -43.47 -17.86
CA SER A 34 -32.24 -44.34 -16.70
C SER A 34 -30.80 -44.85 -16.43
N CYS A 35 -30.36 -44.54 -15.20
CA CYS A 35 -29.56 -45.36 -14.27
C CYS A 35 -28.08 -45.65 -14.56
N GLY A 36 -27.22 -45.23 -13.61
CA GLY A 36 -25.82 -45.65 -13.50
C GLY A 36 -25.15 -45.01 -12.27
N ARG A 37 -25.01 -45.76 -11.17
CA ARG A 37 -24.16 -45.38 -10.02
C ARG A 37 -22.79 -46.03 -10.18
N THR A 38 -21.72 -45.27 -9.94
CA THR A 38 -20.45 -45.80 -9.42
C THR A 38 -19.66 -44.68 -8.73
N ALA A 39 -18.99 -45.01 -7.63
CA ALA A 39 -17.90 -44.21 -7.06
C ALA A 39 -16.56 -44.71 -7.63
N PRO A 40 -15.42 -44.07 -7.29
CA PRO A 40 -14.66 -44.67 -6.19
C PRO A 40 -13.93 -43.69 -5.25
N LEU A 41 -13.38 -44.30 -4.20
CA LEU A 41 -12.31 -43.84 -3.30
C LEU A 41 -10.93 -43.90 -4.01
N SER A 42 -9.80 -43.36 -3.54
CA SER A 42 -9.46 -42.27 -2.59
C SER A 42 -7.92 -42.09 -2.54
N LEU A 43 -7.43 -41.17 -1.68
CA LEU A 43 -6.10 -41.12 -1.03
C LEU A 43 -4.87 -40.47 -1.72
N ASN A 44 -4.32 -39.50 -0.96
CA ASN A 44 -2.90 -39.19 -0.68
C ASN A 44 -2.11 -38.15 -1.51
N GLY A 45 -2.00 -36.95 -0.91
CA GLY A 45 -0.77 -36.14 -0.85
C GLY A 45 -0.54 -35.69 0.61
N PRO A 46 0.71 -35.59 1.12
CA PRO A 46 1.00 -35.30 2.53
C PRO A 46 1.35 -33.78 2.73
N PRO A 47 2.00 -33.28 3.81
CA PRO A 47 1.32 -32.29 4.66
C PRO A 47 1.99 -30.90 4.70
N ALA A 48 1.21 -29.88 5.07
CA ALA A 48 1.70 -28.56 5.48
C ALA A 48 1.48 -28.33 6.99
N SER A 49 2.27 -27.44 7.58
CA SER A 49 2.46 -27.31 9.04
C SER A 49 1.43 -26.44 9.77
N GLN A 50 1.46 -26.56 11.10
CA GLN A 50 0.83 -25.63 12.06
C GLN A 50 1.53 -24.24 11.95
N ALA A 51 1.01 -23.10 12.42
CA ALA A 51 -0.08 -22.80 13.37
C ALA A 51 -0.63 -21.36 13.07
N PRO A 52 -1.44 -20.70 13.92
CA PRO A 52 -2.29 -21.20 15.01
C PRO A 52 -3.79 -20.86 14.83
N GLN A 53 -4.66 -21.53 15.57
CA GLN A 53 -6.05 -21.08 15.76
C GLN A 53 -6.13 -20.10 16.93
N ASN A 54 -6.71 -18.91 16.72
CA ASN A 54 -7.79 -18.33 17.55
C ASN A 54 -8.00 -16.83 17.28
N TYR A 55 -8.93 -16.50 16.38
CA TYR A 55 -9.77 -15.30 16.51
C TYR A 55 -11.16 -15.60 15.92
N ARG A 56 -12.12 -15.91 16.79
CA ARG A 56 -13.55 -15.82 16.42
C ARG A 56 -13.96 -14.36 16.56
N PRO A 57 -14.52 -13.70 15.54
CA PRO A 57 -15.35 -12.52 15.79
C PRO A 57 -16.59 -12.96 16.57
N GLU A 58 -16.90 -12.28 17.68
CA GLU A 58 -18.08 -12.62 18.47
C GLU A 58 -19.36 -12.30 17.70
N SER A 59 -20.10 -13.34 17.33
CA SER A 59 -21.39 -13.20 16.68
C SER A 59 -22.46 -12.88 17.72
N TYR A 60 -22.75 -11.59 17.92
CA TYR A 60 -23.92 -11.14 18.68
C TYR A 60 -25.18 -11.84 18.17
N PRO A 61 -25.90 -12.61 19.01
CA PRO A 61 -27.10 -13.33 18.56
C PRO A 61 -28.26 -12.34 18.43
N LEU A 62 -28.64 -12.01 17.19
CA LEU A 62 -29.94 -11.39 16.92
C LEU A 62 -31.06 -12.28 17.48
N PRO A 63 -32.04 -11.74 18.23
CA PRO A 63 -33.10 -12.52 18.81
C PRO A 63 -33.92 -13.21 17.71
N SER A 64 -33.83 -14.53 17.64
CA SER A 64 -34.58 -15.32 16.68
C SER A 64 -36.06 -15.37 17.10
N PRO A 65 -37.03 -14.99 16.25
CA PRO A 65 -38.44 -15.13 16.59
C PRO A 65 -38.79 -16.62 16.77
N PRO A 66 -39.64 -16.98 17.74
CA PRO A 66 -39.81 -18.36 18.17
C PRO A 66 -40.41 -19.24 17.07
N LEU A 67 -39.65 -20.25 16.64
CA LEU A 67 -40.13 -21.31 15.75
C LEU A 67 -41.08 -22.25 16.51
N HIS A 68 -42.37 -22.24 16.15
CA HIS A 68 -43.35 -23.20 16.69
C HIS A 68 -43.12 -24.62 16.15
N SER A 69 -42.19 -25.37 16.76
CA SER A 69 -42.02 -26.80 16.51
C SER A 69 -43.12 -27.61 17.21
N LYS A 70 -44.05 -28.20 16.44
CA LYS A 70 -44.98 -29.21 16.95
C LYS A 70 -44.27 -30.57 17.12
N ALA A 71 -43.75 -30.80 18.31
CA ALA A 71 -43.58 -32.14 18.88
C ALA A 71 -44.20 -32.13 20.28
N GLY A 72 -44.93 -33.15 20.73
CA GLY A 72 -45.03 -34.50 20.18
C GLY A 72 -45.01 -35.50 21.33
N ARG A 73 -46.01 -35.43 22.23
CA ARG A 73 -46.17 -36.38 23.34
C ARG A 73 -47.46 -37.17 23.14
N ARG A 74 -47.34 -38.48 23.31
CA ARG A 74 -48.32 -39.49 22.88
C ARG A 74 -49.20 -39.89 24.07
N ALA A 75 -50.48 -39.58 24.01
CA ALA A 75 -51.51 -40.18 24.86
C ALA A 75 -52.53 -40.85 23.93
N SER A 76 -52.83 -42.12 24.18
CA SER A 76 -53.74 -42.94 23.39
C SER A 76 -55.12 -43.00 24.02
N LEU A 77 -56.18 -42.93 23.21
CA LEU A 77 -57.42 -43.72 23.33
C LEU A 77 -58.35 -43.46 22.13
N THR A 78 -58.74 -44.56 21.47
CA THR A 78 -60.03 -44.91 20.78
C THR A 78 -60.84 -43.91 19.92
N GLU A 79 -61.74 -44.54 19.15
CA GLU A 79 -62.85 -44.01 18.33
C GLU A 79 -63.79 -42.97 19.04
N GLU A 80 -64.73 -42.26 18.41
CA GLU A 80 -65.46 -42.51 17.15
C GLU A 80 -66.12 -41.24 16.50
N SER A 81 -66.47 -41.36 15.21
CA SER A 81 -67.50 -40.72 14.35
C SER A 81 -68.18 -39.32 14.57
N ARG A 82 -68.36 -38.60 13.43
CA ARG A 82 -69.56 -37.87 12.88
C ARG A 82 -70.20 -36.61 13.57
N TRP A 83 -70.00 -35.43 12.93
CA TRP A 83 -71.00 -34.36 12.51
C TRP A 83 -72.01 -33.72 13.53
N PRO A 84 -72.86 -32.71 13.19
CA PRO A 84 -72.87 -31.66 12.13
C PRO A 84 -73.02 -30.19 12.66
N TRP A 85 -73.33 -29.23 11.78
CA TRP A 85 -73.74 -27.83 12.09
C TRP A 85 -75.16 -27.69 12.69
N ALA A 86 -75.46 -26.56 13.36
CA ALA A 86 -76.73 -25.83 13.23
C ALA A 86 -76.68 -24.38 13.80
N SER A 87 -77.61 -23.53 13.38
CA SER A 87 -77.79 -22.11 13.77
C SER A 87 -79.02 -21.88 14.66
N GLY A 88 -79.08 -20.81 15.48
CA GLY A 88 -80.31 -20.42 16.18
C GLY A 88 -80.30 -19.07 16.91
N LEU A 89 -81.37 -18.28 16.74
CA LEU A 89 -81.63 -17.00 17.44
C LEU A 89 -82.26 -17.21 18.83
N GLY A 90 -82.10 -16.27 19.76
CA GLY A 90 -82.89 -16.23 21.00
C GLY A 90 -82.67 -14.96 21.84
N ARG A 91 -83.77 -14.39 22.38
CA ARG A 91 -83.74 -13.29 23.38
C ARG A 91 -84.15 -13.83 24.75
N GLY A 92 -83.71 -13.18 25.83
CA GLY A 92 -84.28 -13.39 27.16
C GLY A 92 -83.28 -13.07 28.27
N ALA A 93 -83.71 -12.35 29.30
CA ALA A 93 -82.87 -11.99 30.44
C ALA A 93 -83.30 -12.75 31.72
N VAL A 94 -82.52 -12.53 32.78
CA VAL A 94 -82.72 -12.98 34.19
C VAL A 94 -82.13 -14.34 34.55
N LEU A 95 -80.88 -14.30 35.01
CA LEU A 95 -80.51 -14.87 36.31
C LEU A 95 -79.34 -14.05 36.89
N THR A 96 -79.61 -13.30 37.95
CA THR A 96 -78.67 -12.37 38.60
C THR A 96 -77.73 -13.07 39.59
N SER A 97 -76.78 -12.29 40.13
CA SER A 97 -75.87 -12.60 41.27
C SER A 97 -74.82 -13.71 41.18
N ALA A 98 -74.81 -14.59 40.17
CA ALA A 98 -73.82 -15.69 40.10
C ALA A 98 -72.52 -15.41 39.30
N PHE A 99 -72.40 -14.26 38.61
CA PHE A 99 -71.32 -14.02 37.63
C PHE A 99 -70.15 -13.13 38.12
N PHE A 100 -70.16 -12.69 39.38
CA PHE A 100 -69.28 -11.63 39.87
C PHE A 100 -67.97 -12.09 40.55
N SER A 101 -67.67 -13.39 40.57
CA SER A 101 -66.50 -13.94 41.30
C SER A 101 -65.54 -14.80 40.46
N LEU A 102 -65.86 -15.10 39.19
CA LEU A 102 -65.03 -15.97 38.34
C LEU A 102 -64.71 -15.40 36.95
N ARG A 103 -64.57 -14.07 36.84
CA ARG A 103 -64.10 -13.38 35.62
C ARG A 103 -62.86 -12.51 35.86
N SER A 104 -62.06 -12.83 36.88
CA SER A 104 -60.92 -12.02 37.35
C SER A 104 -59.54 -12.68 37.16
N GLN A 105 -59.44 -13.78 36.40
CA GLN A 105 -58.20 -14.58 36.26
C GLN A 105 -57.95 -15.09 34.82
N LEU A 106 -58.48 -14.42 33.78
CA LEU A 106 -58.26 -14.83 32.38
C LEU A 106 -58.21 -13.67 31.37
N MET A 107 -57.93 -12.45 31.85
CA MET A 107 -57.56 -11.29 31.03
C MET A 107 -56.50 -10.49 31.78
N ASP A 108 -55.25 -10.93 31.69
CA ASP A 108 -54.10 -10.15 32.17
C ASP A 108 -53.85 -9.01 31.18
N SER A 109 -54.47 -7.87 31.46
CA SER A 109 -54.68 -6.76 30.51
C SER A 109 -54.06 -5.44 30.99
N ASP A 110 -53.02 -5.54 31.82
CA ASP A 110 -52.32 -4.41 32.44
C ASP A 110 -50.88 -4.23 31.92
N MET A 111 -50.75 -3.61 30.74
CA MET A 111 -49.50 -2.88 30.38
C MET A 111 -49.65 -1.78 29.30
N ASP A 112 -50.83 -1.61 28.70
CA ASP A 112 -51.15 -0.38 27.95
C ASP A 112 -51.53 0.74 28.93
N TYR A 113 -50.57 1.17 29.75
CA TYR A 113 -50.65 2.47 30.42
C TYR A 113 -50.65 3.56 29.33
N GLU A 114 -51.84 4.08 28.99
CA GLU A 114 -51.97 5.31 28.22
C GLU A 114 -51.38 6.47 29.04
N ARG A 115 -50.06 6.64 28.95
CA ARG A 115 -49.36 7.81 29.47
C ARG A 115 -50.00 9.04 28.83
N PRO A 116 -50.52 10.00 29.62
CA PRO A 116 -51.15 11.19 29.05
C PRO A 116 -50.17 11.88 28.11
N ASN A 117 -50.67 12.24 26.92
CA ASN A 117 -49.93 12.87 25.81
C ASN A 117 -49.01 11.95 24.97
N VAL A 118 -49.12 10.61 25.06
CA VAL A 118 -48.45 9.69 24.10
C VAL A 118 -49.42 9.22 23.02
N GLU A 119 -49.06 9.44 21.75
CA GLU A 119 -49.88 9.05 20.58
C GLU A 119 -49.44 7.70 20.01
N THR A 120 -50.16 6.62 20.34
CA THR A 120 -49.91 5.29 19.77
C THR A 120 -50.28 5.23 18.28
N ILE A 121 -49.42 4.63 17.46
CA ILE A 121 -49.58 4.49 16.00
C ILE A 121 -49.32 3.04 15.60
N LYS A 122 -50.30 2.40 14.96
CA LYS A 122 -50.15 1.07 14.35
C LYS A 122 -49.83 1.29 12.86
N CYS A 123 -48.65 0.85 12.43
CA CYS A 123 -48.19 0.96 11.04
C CYS A 123 -48.06 -0.44 10.45
N VAL A 124 -48.65 -0.65 9.28
CA VAL A 124 -48.68 -1.95 8.59
C VAL A 124 -47.89 -1.82 7.30
N VAL A 125 -46.84 -2.64 7.15
CA VAL A 125 -46.02 -2.66 5.93
C VAL A 125 -46.64 -3.65 4.94
N VAL A 126 -46.85 -3.18 3.71
CA VAL A 126 -47.51 -3.92 2.62
C VAL A 126 -46.59 -3.99 1.40
N GLY A 127 -46.82 -4.99 0.55
CA GLY A 127 -45.99 -5.27 -0.62
C GLY A 127 -45.87 -6.77 -0.90
N ASP A 128 -45.25 -7.12 -2.01
CA ASP A 128 -45.18 -8.50 -2.53
C ASP A 128 -44.38 -9.48 -1.65
N ASN A 129 -44.33 -10.74 -2.09
CA ASN A 129 -43.33 -11.69 -1.62
C ASN A 129 -41.90 -11.22 -2.00
N ALA A 130 -40.90 -11.61 -1.20
CA ALA A 130 -39.48 -11.28 -1.38
C ALA A 130 -39.02 -9.80 -1.28
N VAL A 131 -39.91 -8.80 -1.30
CA VAL A 131 -39.53 -7.35 -1.29
C VAL A 131 -38.94 -6.83 0.04
N GLY A 132 -38.53 -7.70 0.96
CA GLY A 132 -37.75 -7.32 2.15
C GLY A 132 -38.53 -6.67 3.31
N LYS A 133 -39.87 -6.65 3.29
CA LYS A 133 -40.73 -6.02 4.33
C LYS A 133 -40.26 -6.30 5.77
N THR A 134 -40.07 -7.57 6.11
CA THR A 134 -39.65 -7.99 7.46
C THR A 134 -38.24 -7.53 7.80
N ARG A 135 -37.32 -7.48 6.83
CA ARG A 135 -35.95 -6.95 7.02
C ARG A 135 -35.98 -5.44 7.33
N LEU A 136 -36.81 -4.66 6.63
CA LEU A 136 -37.00 -3.23 6.91
C LEU A 136 -37.60 -2.99 8.31
N ILE A 137 -38.59 -3.79 8.70
CA ILE A 137 -39.19 -3.73 10.06
C ILE A 137 -38.15 -4.07 11.13
N CYS A 138 -37.42 -5.19 10.99
CA CYS A 138 -36.39 -5.59 11.94
C CYS A 138 -35.26 -4.56 12.04
N ALA A 139 -34.88 -3.91 10.94
CA ALA A 139 -33.90 -2.83 10.97
C ALA A 139 -34.38 -1.65 11.83
N ARG A 140 -35.63 -1.17 11.67
CA ARG A 140 -36.17 -0.08 12.52
C ARG A 140 -36.43 -0.51 13.97
N ALA A 141 -36.93 -1.71 14.20
CA ALA A 141 -37.39 -2.16 15.52
C ALA A 141 -36.25 -2.68 16.42
N CYS A 142 -35.24 -3.34 15.83
CA CYS A 142 -34.10 -3.91 16.55
C CYS A 142 -32.79 -3.13 16.34
N ASN A 143 -32.81 -2.04 15.56
CA ASN A 143 -31.60 -1.34 15.07
C ASN A 143 -30.63 -2.31 14.34
N ALA A 144 -31.19 -3.27 13.61
CA ALA A 144 -30.42 -4.37 13.01
C ALA A 144 -29.80 -3.96 11.66
N THR A 145 -28.47 -4.09 11.57
CA THR A 145 -27.73 -4.06 10.31
C THR A 145 -27.75 -5.43 9.64
N LEU A 146 -27.63 -5.45 8.31
CA LEU A 146 -27.48 -6.68 7.53
C LEU A 146 -26.31 -6.52 6.56
N THR A 147 -25.42 -7.52 6.51
CA THR A 147 -24.37 -7.56 5.49
C THR A 147 -24.96 -7.89 4.11
N GLN A 148 -24.26 -7.54 3.04
CA GLN A 148 -24.68 -7.89 1.67
C GLN A 148 -24.87 -9.42 1.51
N TYR A 149 -24.03 -10.24 2.15
CA TYR A 149 -24.19 -11.69 2.19
C TYR A 149 -25.50 -12.12 2.89
N GLN A 150 -25.81 -11.54 4.06
CA GLN A 150 -27.07 -11.81 4.78
C GLN A 150 -28.31 -11.33 4.03
N LEU A 151 -28.18 -10.28 3.19
CA LEU A 151 -29.24 -9.80 2.31
C LEU A 151 -29.48 -10.75 1.12
N LEU A 152 -28.40 -11.25 0.50
CA LEU A 152 -28.46 -12.17 -0.64
C LEU A 152 -28.78 -13.61 -0.23
N ALA A 153 -28.58 -13.99 1.04
CA ALA A 153 -28.99 -15.28 1.58
C ALA A 153 -30.50 -15.52 1.46
N THR A 154 -30.89 -16.77 1.16
CA THR A 154 -32.26 -17.21 0.91
C THR A 154 -33.20 -16.78 2.02
N HIS A 155 -34.20 -15.95 1.66
CA HIS A 155 -35.09 -15.30 2.61
C HIS A 155 -36.00 -16.31 3.34
N VAL A 156 -35.76 -16.51 4.64
CA VAL A 156 -36.66 -17.26 5.53
C VAL A 156 -37.94 -16.45 5.74
N PRO A 157 -39.14 -16.98 5.42
CA PRO A 157 -40.39 -16.25 5.63
C PRO A 157 -40.73 -16.16 7.13
N THR A 158 -40.45 -15.00 7.72
CA THR A 158 -40.87 -14.59 9.06
C THR A 158 -41.93 -13.48 8.96
N VAL A 159 -42.63 -13.20 10.06
CA VAL A 159 -43.64 -12.13 10.14
C VAL A 159 -43.49 -11.40 11.46
N TRP A 160 -43.50 -10.07 11.41
CA TRP A 160 -43.44 -9.21 12.58
C TRP A 160 -44.85 -8.82 13.05
N ALA A 161 -45.14 -9.04 14.34
CA ALA A 161 -46.47 -8.88 14.93
C ALA A 161 -46.39 -8.42 16.39
N ILE A 162 -47.56 -8.14 17.01
CA ILE A 162 -47.68 -7.54 18.35
C ILE A 162 -46.88 -8.23 19.45
N ASP A 163 -46.71 -9.55 19.39
CA ASP A 163 -46.07 -10.31 20.47
C ASP A 163 -44.59 -9.96 20.66
N GLN A 164 -43.91 -9.45 19.62
CA GLN A 164 -42.52 -8.97 19.74
C GLN A 164 -42.42 -7.79 20.73
N TYR A 165 -43.42 -6.91 20.77
CA TYR A 165 -43.50 -5.79 21.72
C TYR A 165 -43.94 -6.21 23.13
N ARG A 166 -44.35 -7.47 23.33
CA ARG A 166 -44.69 -8.06 24.63
C ARG A 166 -43.56 -8.90 25.21
N VAL A 167 -42.80 -9.57 24.34
CA VAL A 167 -41.69 -10.47 24.71
C VAL A 167 -40.36 -9.74 24.84
N CYS A 168 -40.13 -8.64 24.09
CA CYS A 168 -38.89 -7.89 24.12
C CYS A 168 -39.09 -6.43 24.58
N GLN A 169 -38.66 -6.15 25.81
CA GLN A 169 -38.69 -4.80 26.41
C GLN A 169 -37.88 -3.78 25.60
N GLU A 170 -36.72 -4.16 25.08
CA GLU A 170 -35.83 -3.29 24.29
C GLU A 170 -36.52 -2.83 22.98
N VAL A 171 -37.26 -3.73 22.33
CA VAL A 171 -38.10 -3.44 21.16
C VAL A 171 -39.29 -2.55 21.52
N LEU A 172 -39.89 -2.73 22.71
CA LEU A 172 -40.94 -1.85 23.23
C LEU A 172 -40.39 -0.44 23.56
N GLU A 173 -39.13 -0.32 23.98
CA GLU A 173 -38.49 0.96 24.26
C GLU A 173 -38.06 1.68 22.99
N ARG A 174 -37.40 1.00 22.03
CA ARG A 174 -37.12 1.51 20.68
C ARG A 174 -38.38 1.90 19.89
N SER A 175 -39.55 1.42 20.29
CA SER A 175 -40.84 1.81 19.70
C SER A 175 -41.30 3.22 20.07
N ARG A 176 -40.72 3.82 21.11
CA ARG A 176 -41.08 5.15 21.63
C ARG A 176 -40.12 6.17 21.01
N ASP A 177 -40.68 7.23 20.42
CA ASP A 177 -39.92 8.25 19.70
C ASP A 177 -40.62 9.61 19.89
N VAL A 178 -40.00 10.70 19.47
CA VAL A 178 -40.59 12.04 19.46
C VAL A 178 -40.50 12.60 18.04
N VAL A 179 -41.65 12.87 17.43
CA VAL A 179 -41.75 13.40 16.06
C VAL A 179 -42.53 14.71 16.10
N ASP A 180 -41.89 15.80 15.69
CA ASP A 180 -42.45 17.15 15.66
C ASP A 180 -43.11 17.56 17.00
N ASP A 181 -42.35 17.42 18.09
CA ASP A 181 -42.75 17.63 19.50
C ASP A 181 -43.87 16.71 20.02
N VAL A 182 -44.32 15.71 19.24
CA VAL A 182 -45.31 14.72 19.67
C VAL A 182 -44.62 13.43 20.11
N SER A 183 -44.79 13.06 21.38
CA SER A 183 -44.42 11.74 21.90
C SER A 183 -45.29 10.66 21.25
N VAL A 184 -44.66 9.68 20.58
CA VAL A 184 -45.35 8.61 19.85
C VAL A 184 -44.92 7.22 20.32
N SER A 185 -45.76 6.21 20.08
CA SER A 185 -45.35 4.81 20.20
C SER A 185 -45.75 4.01 18.96
N LEU A 186 -44.75 3.61 18.17
CA LEU A 186 -44.89 2.99 16.86
C LEU A 186 -44.95 1.46 16.98
N ARG A 187 -46.09 0.86 16.62
CA ARG A 187 -46.29 -0.59 16.53
C ARG A 187 -46.23 -0.99 15.06
N LEU A 188 -45.11 -1.55 14.62
CA LEU A 188 -44.94 -2.09 13.27
C LEU A 188 -45.62 -3.46 13.15
N TRP A 189 -46.13 -3.75 11.96
CA TRP A 189 -46.72 -5.03 11.57
C TRP A 189 -46.29 -5.37 10.14
N ASP A 190 -45.97 -6.64 9.90
CA ASP A 190 -45.74 -7.18 8.56
C ASP A 190 -47.01 -7.86 8.02
N THR A 191 -47.13 -7.94 6.70
CA THR A 191 -48.22 -8.64 6.02
C THR A 191 -47.73 -9.92 5.36
N PHE A 192 -48.41 -11.04 5.64
CA PHE A 192 -48.22 -12.29 4.90
C PHE A 192 -48.47 -12.03 3.40
N GLY A 193 -47.42 -12.19 2.61
CA GLY A 193 -47.54 -12.21 1.16
C GLY A 193 -48.26 -13.46 0.67
N ASP A 194 -48.90 -13.35 -0.50
CA ASP A 194 -49.81 -14.37 -1.05
C ASP A 194 -49.22 -15.79 -1.01
N HIS A 195 -50.02 -16.71 -0.47
CA HIS A 195 -49.69 -18.13 -0.30
C HIS A 195 -49.83 -18.96 -1.58
N HIS A 196 -50.51 -18.45 -2.62
CA HIS A 196 -50.84 -19.23 -3.82
C HIS A 196 -49.71 -19.33 -4.87
N LYS A 197 -48.60 -18.61 -4.70
CA LYS A 197 -47.42 -18.66 -5.59
C LYS A 197 -46.35 -19.60 -5.01
N ASP A 198 -45.78 -20.51 -5.81
CA ASP A 198 -44.72 -21.43 -5.32
C ASP A 198 -43.49 -20.64 -4.85
N ARG A 199 -43.21 -20.74 -3.55
CA ARG A 199 -42.14 -20.01 -2.86
C ARG A 199 -40.76 -20.32 -3.43
N ARG A 200 -40.55 -21.49 -4.04
CA ARG A 200 -39.29 -21.84 -4.73
C ARG A 200 -39.03 -20.95 -5.95
N PHE A 201 -40.08 -20.45 -6.61
CA PHE A 201 -39.93 -19.56 -7.77
C PHE A 201 -39.61 -18.11 -7.38
N ALA A 202 -40.00 -17.69 -6.16
CA ALA A 202 -39.77 -16.35 -5.63
C ALA A 202 -38.37 -16.15 -5.01
N TYR A 203 -37.72 -17.24 -4.56
CA TYR A 203 -36.42 -17.19 -3.87
C TYR A 203 -35.33 -18.04 -4.53
N GLY A 204 -35.62 -18.73 -5.64
CA GLY A 204 -34.74 -19.75 -6.24
C GLY A 204 -33.93 -19.29 -7.46
N ARG A 205 -34.02 -18.03 -7.89
CA ARG A 205 -33.17 -17.48 -8.97
C ARG A 205 -32.44 -16.21 -8.52
N PRO A 206 -31.19 -15.97 -8.93
CA PRO A 206 -30.54 -14.68 -8.74
C PRO A 206 -31.32 -13.57 -9.44
N ILE A 207 -31.43 -12.41 -8.78
CA ILE A 207 -31.96 -11.19 -9.39
C ILE A 207 -31.00 -10.75 -10.49
N LYS A 208 -31.50 -10.58 -11.72
CA LYS A 208 -30.70 -10.08 -12.83
C LYS A 208 -30.55 -8.55 -12.76
N PRO A 209 -29.48 -7.94 -13.29
CA PRO A 209 -29.30 -6.48 -13.26
C PRO A 209 -30.46 -5.70 -13.89
N ASN A 210 -31.13 -6.27 -14.90
CA ASN A 210 -32.30 -5.67 -15.57
C ASN A 210 -33.64 -5.93 -14.85
N GLU A 211 -33.66 -6.68 -13.75
CA GLU A 211 -34.81 -6.85 -12.86
C GLU A 211 -34.78 -5.84 -11.70
N ILE A 212 -33.68 -5.10 -11.51
CA ILE A 212 -33.56 -4.02 -10.54
C ILE A 212 -34.37 -2.82 -11.03
N LEU A 213 -35.29 -2.32 -10.20
CA LEU A 213 -36.07 -1.12 -10.49
C LEU A 213 -35.27 0.13 -10.10
N PRO A 214 -35.12 1.14 -10.97
CA PRO A 214 -34.48 2.40 -10.61
C PRO A 214 -35.49 3.34 -9.89
N PRO A 215 -35.01 4.29 -9.07
CA PRO A 215 -35.85 5.16 -8.23
C PRO A 215 -36.93 5.95 -8.99
N GLU A 216 -36.69 6.29 -10.26
CA GLU A 216 -37.67 6.96 -11.12
C GLU A 216 -39.00 6.21 -11.19
N LYS A 217 -38.98 4.87 -11.34
CA LYS A 217 -40.21 4.05 -11.43
C LYS A 217 -40.98 4.00 -10.11
N GLY A 218 -40.26 4.01 -8.99
CA GLY A 218 -40.87 4.10 -7.66
C GLY A 218 -41.60 5.42 -7.46
N ARG A 219 -41.01 6.52 -7.94
CA ARG A 219 -41.64 7.86 -7.93
C ARG A 219 -42.81 7.99 -8.89
N GLU A 220 -42.79 7.34 -10.06
CA GLU A 220 -43.92 7.30 -10.99
C GLU A 220 -45.16 6.71 -10.31
N VAL A 221 -45.04 5.53 -9.69
CA VAL A 221 -46.13 4.88 -8.94
C VAL A 221 -46.56 5.72 -7.72
N ALA A 222 -45.62 6.31 -6.98
CA ALA A 222 -45.95 7.18 -5.84
C ALA A 222 -46.75 8.42 -6.28
N LYS A 223 -46.42 8.99 -7.45
CA LYS A 223 -47.12 10.14 -8.05
C LYS A 223 -48.52 9.77 -8.54
N GLU A 224 -48.71 8.60 -9.14
CA GLU A 224 -50.04 8.09 -9.52
C GLU A 224 -50.96 7.89 -8.29
N LEU A 225 -50.40 7.41 -7.18
CA LEU A 225 -51.11 7.20 -5.92
C LEU A 225 -51.26 8.48 -5.08
N GLY A 226 -50.59 9.58 -5.42
CA GLY A 226 -50.61 10.84 -4.66
C GLY A 226 -49.90 10.77 -3.30
N ILE A 227 -48.92 9.87 -3.15
CA ILE A 227 -48.19 9.60 -1.89
C ILE A 227 -46.72 10.02 -1.99
N PRO A 228 -46.04 10.34 -0.86
CA PRO A 228 -44.60 10.59 -0.87
C PRO A 228 -43.80 9.30 -1.12
N TYR A 229 -42.65 9.45 -1.80
CA TYR A 229 -41.69 8.37 -2.06
C TYR A 229 -40.48 8.46 -1.11
N TYR A 230 -39.94 7.32 -0.69
CA TYR A 230 -38.75 7.21 0.15
C TYR A 230 -37.92 5.99 -0.27
N GLU A 231 -36.62 6.18 -0.45
CA GLU A 231 -35.64 5.11 -0.59
C GLU A 231 -35.18 4.62 0.79
N THR A 232 -34.83 3.33 0.90
CA THR A 232 -34.26 2.75 2.12
C THR A 232 -33.19 1.69 1.81
N SER A 233 -32.17 1.58 2.68
CA SER A 233 -31.18 0.51 2.61
C SER A 233 -30.85 -0.03 3.99
N VAL A 234 -31.20 -1.30 4.23
CA VAL A 234 -30.86 -2.02 5.48
C VAL A 234 -29.37 -2.35 5.63
N VAL A 235 -28.60 -2.24 4.54
CA VAL A 235 -27.13 -2.41 4.54
C VAL A 235 -26.44 -1.11 4.96
N ALA A 236 -26.88 0.03 4.39
CA ALA A 236 -26.33 1.35 4.71
C ALA A 236 -27.03 2.07 5.89
N GLN A 237 -28.08 1.46 6.45
CA GLN A 237 -29.06 2.06 7.39
C GLN A 237 -29.72 3.36 6.89
N PHE A 238 -29.60 3.67 5.59
CA PHE A 238 -30.15 4.87 4.97
C PHE A 238 -31.68 4.83 4.88
N GLY A 239 -32.33 5.96 5.14
CA GLY A 239 -33.75 6.19 4.89
C GLY A 239 -34.75 5.53 5.85
N ILE A 240 -34.28 4.60 6.69
CA ILE A 240 -35.14 3.76 7.54
C ILE A 240 -35.87 4.61 8.59
N LYS A 241 -35.20 5.58 9.22
CA LYS A 241 -35.90 6.49 10.15
C LYS A 241 -36.87 7.39 9.38
N ASP A 242 -36.43 7.98 8.26
CA ASP A 242 -37.20 8.93 7.44
C ASP A 242 -38.56 8.37 7.03
N VAL A 243 -38.62 7.16 6.48
CA VAL A 243 -39.89 6.58 5.99
C VAL A 243 -40.89 6.35 7.13
N PHE A 244 -40.43 5.89 8.30
CA PHE A 244 -41.30 5.64 9.45
C PHE A 244 -41.70 6.93 10.18
N ASP A 245 -40.79 7.89 10.35
CA ASP A 245 -41.10 9.21 10.92
C ASP A 245 -42.08 10.00 10.03
N ASN A 246 -41.95 9.88 8.71
CA ASN A 246 -42.88 10.52 7.76
C ASN A 246 -44.23 9.79 7.67
N ALA A 247 -44.28 8.47 7.85
CA ALA A 247 -45.52 7.74 8.07
C ALA A 247 -46.21 8.15 9.38
N ILE A 248 -45.45 8.41 10.45
CA ILE A 248 -45.95 8.98 11.71
C ILE A 248 -46.58 10.36 11.46
N ARG A 249 -45.87 11.27 10.77
CA ARG A 249 -46.40 12.60 10.40
C ARG A 249 -47.74 12.51 9.65
N ALA A 250 -47.82 11.65 8.64
CA ALA A 250 -49.06 11.43 7.88
C ALA A 250 -50.21 10.93 8.77
N ALA A 251 -49.94 9.96 9.66
CA ALA A 251 -50.93 9.43 10.60
C ALA A 251 -51.41 10.47 11.62
N LEU A 252 -50.50 11.29 12.17
CA LEU A 252 -50.82 12.35 13.12
C LEU A 252 -51.61 13.51 12.46
N ILE A 253 -51.28 13.89 11.23
CA ILE A 253 -52.06 14.85 10.44
C ILE A 253 -53.47 14.32 10.20
N SER A 254 -53.61 13.07 9.74
CA SER A 254 -54.93 12.44 9.55
C SER A 254 -55.73 12.39 10.85
N ARG A 255 -55.07 12.09 11.99
CA ARG A 255 -55.70 12.09 13.32
C ARG A 255 -56.18 13.48 13.74
N ARG A 256 -55.41 14.54 13.47
CA ARG A 256 -55.79 15.94 13.70
C ARG A 256 -57.01 16.36 12.88
N HIS A 257 -57.16 15.89 11.64
CA HIS A 257 -58.36 16.16 10.83
C HIS A 257 -59.63 15.54 11.44
N LEU A 258 -59.51 14.41 12.14
CA LEU A 258 -60.62 13.75 12.85
C LEU A 258 -60.85 14.27 14.28
N GLN A 259 -59.80 14.78 14.94
CA GLN A 259 -59.80 15.18 16.36
C GLN A 259 -59.25 16.61 16.52
N PHE A 260 -59.93 17.60 15.93
CA PHE A 260 -59.43 18.99 15.80
C PHE A 260 -59.12 19.70 17.14
N TRP A 261 -59.66 19.19 18.26
CA TRP A 261 -59.39 19.68 19.62
C TRP A 261 -58.02 19.27 20.17
N LYS A 262 -57.32 18.29 19.57
CA LYS A 262 -55.95 17.91 19.94
C LYS A 262 -54.95 19.01 19.51
N SER A 263 -54.70 19.95 20.41
CA SER A 263 -53.86 21.13 20.16
C SER A 263 -52.38 20.80 20.00
N HIS A 264 -51.86 19.75 20.63
CA HIS A 264 -50.47 19.31 20.48
C HIS A 264 -50.14 18.86 19.05
N LEU A 265 -51.12 18.34 18.30
CA LEU A 265 -50.93 17.94 16.90
C LEU A 265 -50.84 19.14 15.93
N ARG A 266 -50.91 20.39 16.41
CA ARG A 266 -50.95 21.58 15.55
C ARG A 266 -49.65 21.86 14.79
N ASN A 267 -48.51 21.45 15.34
CA ASN A 267 -47.19 21.76 14.81
C ASN A 267 -46.58 20.62 13.96
N VAL A 268 -47.25 19.46 13.90
CA VAL A 268 -46.81 18.30 13.09
C VAL A 268 -46.65 18.73 11.63
N GLN A 269 -45.46 18.46 11.10
CA GLN A 269 -45.05 18.87 9.76
C GLN A 269 -45.59 17.91 8.70
N ARG A 270 -45.72 18.37 7.47
CA ARG A 270 -46.01 17.50 6.32
C ARG A 270 -44.84 16.50 6.12
N PRO A 271 -45.10 15.26 5.66
CA PRO A 271 -44.05 14.30 5.30
C PRO A 271 -42.90 14.94 4.52
N LEU A 272 -41.70 14.92 5.10
CA LEU A 272 -40.52 15.66 4.63
C LEU A 272 -39.98 15.08 3.33
N LEU A 273 -39.25 15.89 2.55
CA LEU A 273 -38.47 15.38 1.42
C LEU A 273 -37.21 14.70 1.95
N GLN A 274 -36.84 13.58 1.32
CA GLN A 274 -35.60 12.87 1.60
C GLN A 274 -34.51 13.33 0.63
N ALA A 275 -33.34 13.70 1.17
CA ALA A 275 -32.14 13.92 0.36
C ALA A 275 -31.54 12.58 -0.07
N PRO A 276 -31.01 12.44 -1.29
CA PRO A 276 -30.52 11.16 -1.80
C PRO A 276 -29.24 10.69 -1.09
N PHE A 277 -29.04 9.37 -1.04
CA PHE A 277 -27.84 8.77 -0.49
C PHE A 277 -26.63 9.03 -1.39
N LEU A 278 -25.72 9.90 -0.96
CA LEU A 278 -24.38 10.01 -1.52
C LEU A 278 -23.53 8.84 -0.98
N PRO A 279 -23.11 7.86 -1.81
CA PRO A 279 -22.16 6.86 -1.35
C PRO A 279 -20.82 7.52 -0.95
N PRO A 280 -20.11 6.98 0.06
CA PRO A 280 -18.80 7.49 0.44
C PRO A 280 -17.85 7.50 -0.77
N LYS A 281 -16.97 8.50 -0.83
CA LYS A 281 -15.85 8.52 -1.79
C LYS A 281 -15.03 7.24 -1.57
N PRO A 282 -14.73 6.44 -2.62
CA PRO A 282 -13.95 5.21 -2.44
C PRO A 282 -12.55 5.55 -1.89
N PRO A 283 -11.90 4.64 -1.15
CA PRO A 283 -10.52 4.82 -0.71
C PRO A 283 -9.55 4.74 -1.91
N PRO A 284 -8.38 5.40 -1.84
CA PRO A 284 -7.34 5.25 -2.85
C PRO A 284 -6.78 3.81 -2.85
N PRO A 285 -6.24 3.34 -3.99
CA PRO A 285 -5.50 2.09 -4.02
C PRO A 285 -4.25 2.19 -3.15
N ILE A 286 -3.85 1.07 -2.56
CA ILE A 286 -2.65 0.95 -1.74
C ILE A 286 -1.53 0.42 -2.63
N ILE A 287 -0.42 1.15 -2.72
CA ILE A 287 0.78 0.68 -3.42
C ILE A 287 1.42 -0.44 -2.59
N VAL A 288 1.57 -1.61 -3.22
CA VAL A 288 2.22 -2.78 -2.62
C VAL A 288 3.65 -2.85 -3.14
N VAL A 289 4.60 -2.63 -2.24
CA VAL A 289 5.99 -2.98 -2.48
C VAL A 289 6.13 -4.48 -2.17
N PRO A 290 6.62 -5.32 -3.11
CA PRO A 290 6.90 -6.72 -2.82
C PRO A 290 8.09 -6.82 -1.85
N ASP A 291 8.31 -7.99 -1.25
CA ASP A 291 9.57 -8.22 -0.54
C ASP A 291 10.77 -8.00 -1.49
N PRO A 292 11.92 -7.50 -0.99
CA PRO A 292 13.13 -7.38 -1.81
C PRO A 292 13.52 -8.74 -2.39
N PRO A 293 14.10 -8.80 -3.61
CA PRO A 293 14.40 -10.06 -4.25
C PRO A 293 15.35 -10.90 -3.38
N SER A 294 15.05 -12.19 -3.25
CA SER A 294 15.83 -13.15 -2.46
C SER A 294 17.23 -13.44 -3.00
N SER A 295 17.66 -12.74 -4.06
CA SER A 295 19.06 -12.71 -4.53
C SER A 295 20.03 -12.12 -3.50
N SER A 296 19.54 -11.47 -2.44
CA SER A 296 20.35 -11.20 -1.24
C SER A 296 20.85 -12.48 -0.55
N GLU A 297 20.09 -13.58 -0.62
CA GLU A 297 20.44 -14.90 -0.06
C GLU A 297 21.23 -15.78 -1.05
N GLU A 298 21.11 -15.55 -2.36
CA GLU A 298 22.05 -16.08 -3.38
C GLU A 298 23.39 -15.32 -3.44
N CYS A 299 23.68 -14.61 -2.35
CA CYS A 299 24.98 -14.47 -1.69
C CYS A 299 26.17 -13.98 -2.52
N PRO A 300 26.78 -12.83 -2.16
CA PRO A 300 28.12 -12.47 -2.60
C PRO A 300 29.20 -13.56 -2.41
N ALA A 301 28.99 -14.54 -1.53
CA ALA A 301 29.89 -15.69 -1.41
C ALA A 301 29.95 -16.57 -2.68
N HIS A 302 28.93 -16.56 -3.55
CA HIS A 302 28.99 -17.25 -4.85
C HIS A 302 30.16 -16.72 -5.70
N LEU A 303 30.50 -15.43 -5.59
CA LEU A 303 31.66 -14.81 -6.25
C LEU A 303 33.03 -15.27 -5.69
N LEU A 304 33.06 -16.15 -4.67
CA LEU A 304 34.27 -16.87 -4.22
C LEU A 304 34.39 -18.28 -4.82
N GLU A 305 33.31 -18.79 -5.42
CA GLU A 305 33.24 -20.09 -6.10
C GLU A 305 33.26 -19.91 -7.63
N ASP A 306 32.49 -18.94 -8.12
CA ASP A 306 32.44 -18.47 -9.52
C ASP A 306 32.93 -16.99 -9.61
N PRO A 307 34.25 -16.76 -9.68
CA PRO A 307 34.88 -15.44 -9.53
C PRO A 307 34.79 -14.54 -10.79
N LEU A 308 33.56 -14.30 -11.25
CA LEU A 308 33.21 -13.39 -12.34
C LEU A 308 33.70 -11.96 -12.02
N CYS A 309 34.43 -11.34 -12.95
CA CYS A 309 35.06 -10.02 -12.80
C CYS A 309 36.14 -9.88 -11.70
N ALA A 310 36.71 -10.98 -11.17
CA ALA A 310 37.77 -10.92 -10.15
C ALA A 310 39.05 -10.20 -10.61
N ASP A 311 39.46 -9.20 -9.82
CA ASP A 311 40.59 -8.30 -10.09
C ASP A 311 41.76 -8.45 -9.08
N VAL A 312 41.65 -9.43 -8.18
CA VAL A 312 42.69 -9.84 -7.22
C VAL A 312 42.97 -11.34 -7.30
N ILE A 313 44.25 -11.74 -7.20
CA ILE A 313 44.66 -13.10 -6.84
C ILE A 313 45.33 -13.07 -5.47
N LEU A 314 44.80 -13.86 -4.53
CA LEU A 314 45.39 -14.10 -3.23
C LEU A 314 46.17 -15.42 -3.31
N VAL A 315 47.50 -15.37 -3.10
CA VAL A 315 48.40 -16.52 -3.23
C VAL A 315 48.83 -17.01 -1.86
N LEU A 316 48.37 -18.19 -1.47
CA LEU A 316 48.66 -18.85 -0.19
C LEU A 316 49.62 -20.02 -0.42
N GLN A 317 50.58 -20.19 0.51
CA GLN A 317 51.49 -21.34 0.57
C GLN A 317 52.21 -21.62 -0.78
N GLU A 318 52.49 -20.54 -1.51
CA GLU A 318 53.11 -20.48 -2.85
C GLU A 318 52.39 -21.25 -3.99
N ARG A 319 51.24 -21.91 -3.71
CA ARG A 319 50.57 -22.80 -4.66
C ARG A 319 49.06 -22.59 -4.78
N VAL A 320 48.39 -22.19 -3.71
CA VAL A 320 46.93 -22.01 -3.72
C VAL A 320 46.63 -20.60 -4.17
N ARG A 321 45.98 -20.47 -5.34
CA ARG A 321 45.45 -19.20 -5.85
C ARG A 321 43.96 -19.13 -5.52
N ILE A 322 43.53 -18.03 -4.89
CA ILE A 322 42.12 -17.70 -4.66
C ILE A 322 41.84 -16.38 -5.37
N PHE A 323 40.88 -16.38 -6.28
CA PHE A 323 40.45 -15.16 -6.97
C PHE A 323 39.49 -14.37 -6.07
N ALA A 324 39.59 -13.05 -6.09
CA ALA A 324 38.79 -12.16 -5.26
C ALA A 324 38.63 -10.77 -5.89
N HIS A 325 37.85 -9.92 -5.22
CA HIS A 325 37.42 -8.61 -5.70
C HIS A 325 37.88 -7.52 -4.72
N LYS A 326 38.59 -6.50 -5.21
CA LYS A 326 39.05 -5.37 -4.37
C LYS A 326 37.90 -4.72 -3.62
N ILE A 327 36.76 -4.50 -4.29
CA ILE A 327 35.63 -3.77 -3.71
C ILE A 327 35.04 -4.47 -2.47
N TYR A 328 34.86 -5.80 -2.50
CA TYR A 328 34.37 -6.55 -1.32
C TYR A 328 35.40 -6.55 -0.19
N LEU A 329 36.66 -6.86 -0.49
CA LEU A 329 37.73 -6.88 0.52
C LEU A 329 37.94 -5.51 1.18
N SER A 330 37.91 -4.43 0.40
CA SER A 330 38.16 -3.05 0.85
C SER A 330 36.96 -2.39 1.54
N THR A 331 35.74 -2.87 1.28
CA THR A 331 34.54 -2.37 1.97
C THR A 331 34.32 -3.06 3.32
N SER A 332 34.95 -4.22 3.52
CA SER A 332 34.86 -5.02 4.75
C SER A 332 36.14 -5.09 5.60
N SER A 333 37.30 -4.65 5.09
CA SER A 333 38.55 -4.51 5.85
C SER A 333 39.32 -3.27 5.43
N SER A 334 39.61 -2.39 6.40
CA SER A 334 40.51 -1.25 6.20
C SER A 334 41.93 -1.70 5.79
N LYS A 335 42.39 -2.87 6.27
CA LYS A 335 43.72 -3.37 5.91
C LYS A 335 43.82 -3.74 4.42
N PHE A 336 42.75 -4.27 3.83
CA PHE A 336 42.69 -4.47 2.38
C PHE A 336 42.47 -3.15 1.62
N TYR A 337 41.66 -2.23 2.15
CA TYR A 337 41.48 -0.89 1.57
C TYR A 337 42.81 -0.13 1.43
N ASP A 338 43.60 -0.07 2.51
CA ASP A 338 44.90 0.60 2.54
C ASP A 338 45.92 -0.11 1.64
N LEU A 339 45.92 -1.45 1.64
CA LEU A 339 46.78 -2.28 0.79
C LEU A 339 46.56 -2.00 -0.71
N PHE A 340 45.31 -1.91 -1.16
CA PHE A 340 44.99 -1.69 -2.56
C PHE A 340 45.08 -0.21 -3.00
N LEU A 341 45.32 0.72 -2.08
CA LEU A 341 45.66 2.11 -2.37
C LEU A 341 47.17 2.41 -2.35
N MET A 342 48.02 1.43 -2.05
CA MET A 342 49.48 1.61 -2.10
C MET A 342 49.96 1.92 -3.51
N ASP A 343 50.74 3.00 -3.69
CA ASP A 343 51.39 3.24 -4.97
C ASP A 343 52.57 2.29 -5.19
N LEU A 344 52.43 1.46 -6.23
CA LEU A 344 53.42 0.49 -6.67
C LEU A 344 54.48 1.10 -7.63
N SER A 345 54.52 2.43 -7.80
CA SER A 345 55.54 3.14 -8.61
C SER A 345 56.96 2.92 -8.10
N GLU A 346 57.15 3.01 -6.77
CA GLU A 346 58.46 3.22 -6.17
C GLU A 346 58.97 1.93 -5.51
N GLY A 347 59.70 1.15 -6.29
CA GLY A 347 60.66 0.19 -5.74
C GLY A 347 61.91 0.91 -5.26
N GLU A 348 62.05 1.09 -3.94
CA GLU A 348 63.26 1.68 -3.36
C GLU A 348 64.50 0.81 -3.65
N LEU A 349 65.42 1.33 -4.46
CA LEU A 349 66.73 0.71 -4.72
C LEU A 349 67.69 0.93 -3.53
N GLY A 350 67.34 0.35 -2.38
CA GLY A 350 68.11 0.39 -1.13
C GLY A 350 69.40 -0.43 -1.15
N GLY A 351 70.33 -0.10 -2.05
CA GLY A 351 71.65 -0.74 -2.15
C GLY A 351 72.67 -0.16 -1.15
N PRO A 352 73.30 -0.98 -0.28
CA PRO A 352 74.25 -0.48 0.72
C PRO A 352 75.59 -0.08 0.09
N SER A 353 76.00 1.17 0.28
CA SER A 353 77.26 1.72 -0.25
C SER A 353 78.24 2.09 0.87
N GLY A 354 79.45 1.51 0.83
CA GLY A 354 80.54 1.77 1.78
C GLY A 354 81.32 3.08 1.49
N PRO A 355 82.30 3.44 2.35
CA PRO A 355 82.79 4.82 2.46
C PRO A 355 84.01 5.17 1.58
N GLY A 356 84.06 6.44 1.13
CA GLY A 356 85.25 7.07 0.54
C GLY A 356 84.99 8.54 0.15
N GLY A 357 85.90 9.45 0.49
CA GLY A 357 85.90 10.87 0.05
C GLY A 357 86.96 11.15 -1.04
N PRO A 358 87.38 12.41 -1.30
CA PRO A 358 87.08 13.66 -0.58
C PRO A 358 86.53 14.81 -1.48
N ARG A 359 86.52 16.04 -0.95
CA ARG A 359 86.08 17.31 -1.59
C ARG A 359 87.08 17.86 -2.65
N PRO A 360 86.67 18.89 -3.41
CA PRO A 360 87.27 20.22 -3.22
C PRO A 360 86.26 21.35 -2.88
N GLU A 361 86.73 22.60 -2.78
CA GLU A 361 86.06 23.73 -2.09
C GLU A 361 85.82 24.95 -3.01
N ASP A 362 84.85 25.82 -2.66
CA ASP A 362 84.95 27.29 -2.62
C ASP A 362 83.62 27.90 -2.06
N HIS A 363 83.57 28.80 -1.06
CA HIS A 363 83.97 30.23 -1.02
C HIS A 363 83.05 31.15 -1.85
N ARG A 364 82.36 32.19 -1.34
CA ARG A 364 82.28 32.89 -0.02
C ARG A 364 80.88 33.55 0.15
N GLY A 365 80.45 33.91 1.38
CA GLY A 365 79.40 34.94 1.58
C GLY A 365 78.60 34.92 2.90
N HIS A 366 79.13 35.52 3.97
CA HIS A 366 78.43 35.96 5.20
C HIS A 366 79.05 37.32 5.62
N PRO A 367 78.45 38.19 6.47
CA PRO A 367 77.89 37.94 7.83
C PRO A 367 76.35 38.13 7.87
N ASP A 368 75.66 38.51 8.95
CA ASP A 368 75.39 37.93 10.30
C ASP A 368 74.25 38.79 10.94
N HIS A 369 73.60 38.54 12.09
CA HIS A 369 73.67 37.53 13.19
C HIS A 369 72.20 37.20 13.59
N HIS A 370 71.73 36.65 14.73
CA HIS A 370 72.18 36.26 16.08
C HIS A 370 71.27 35.04 16.51
N HIS A 371 71.77 33.99 17.18
CA HIS A 371 71.62 33.65 18.62
C HIS A 371 70.17 33.50 19.16
N HIS A 372 69.76 32.44 19.88
CA HIS A 372 70.39 31.18 20.35
C HIS A 372 69.26 30.27 20.96
N HIS A 373 69.39 29.00 21.43
CA HIS A 373 70.49 28.03 21.67
C HIS A 373 69.91 26.57 21.69
N HIS A 374 70.78 25.55 21.63
CA HIS A 374 70.68 24.17 22.21
C HIS A 374 69.36 23.32 22.14
N HIS A 375 69.36 22.18 21.44
CA HIS A 375 69.62 20.77 21.91
C HIS A 375 68.41 20.09 22.60
N HIS A 376 68.18 18.77 22.48
CA HIS A 376 68.94 17.64 21.89
C HIS A 376 68.00 16.58 21.25
N HIS A 377 68.54 15.42 20.85
CA HIS A 377 67.82 14.25 20.29
C HIS A 377 66.69 13.72 21.19
N HIS A 378 65.65 13.10 20.60
CA HIS A 378 65.51 11.62 20.60
C HIS A 378 64.42 11.09 19.65
N HIS A 379 64.57 9.84 19.19
CA HIS A 379 63.47 9.07 18.60
C HIS A 379 62.44 8.69 19.67
N GLY A 380 61.15 8.76 19.35
CA GLY A 380 60.06 8.28 20.18
C GLY A 380 58.87 7.85 19.32
N ARG A 381 58.19 6.78 19.74
CA ARG A 381 56.89 6.38 19.18
C ARG A 381 55.84 7.40 19.59
N ASP A 382 54.82 7.60 18.76
CA ASP A 382 53.44 7.63 19.25
C ASP A 382 52.49 7.04 18.19
N PHE A 383 51.66 6.11 18.64
CA PHE A 383 50.63 5.42 17.86
C PHE A 383 49.50 5.08 18.85
N LEU A 384 48.26 5.00 18.37
CA LEU A 384 47.00 4.96 19.15
C LEU A 384 46.54 6.33 19.70
N LEU A 385 45.56 6.96 19.02
CA LEU A 385 44.37 7.57 19.64
C LEU A 385 43.45 8.21 18.58
N ARG A 386 42.53 7.42 17.99
CA ARG A 386 41.21 7.94 17.58
C ARG A 386 40.14 6.84 17.41
N ALA A 387 39.19 6.85 18.33
CA ALA A 387 37.81 6.41 18.12
C ALA A 387 36.91 7.43 18.83
N ALA A 388 35.63 7.51 18.46
CA ALA A 388 34.62 8.43 19.01
C ALA A 388 34.97 9.93 18.94
N SER A 389 34.70 10.55 17.79
CA SER A 389 33.72 11.66 17.70
C SER A 389 33.59 12.13 16.25
N PHE A 390 32.35 12.35 15.80
CA PHE A 390 32.00 13.43 14.89
C PHE A 390 30.49 13.70 15.00
N ASP A 391 30.14 14.86 15.56
CA ASP A 391 28.77 15.36 15.61
C ASP A 391 28.32 15.92 14.26
N VAL A 392 27.00 16.16 14.16
CA VAL A 392 26.36 16.91 13.08
C VAL A 392 27.00 18.29 12.91
N CYS A 393 27.14 18.74 11.67
CA CYS A 393 27.44 20.14 11.36
C CYS A 393 26.42 20.65 10.34
N GLU A 394 25.69 21.71 10.70
CA GLU A 394 24.63 22.30 9.87
C GLU A 394 25.21 23.17 8.74
N SER A 395 24.47 23.26 7.63
CA SER A 395 24.80 24.13 6.51
C SER A 395 24.43 25.59 6.78
N VAL A 396 25.36 26.52 6.54
CA VAL A 396 25.11 27.97 6.48
C VAL A 396 25.79 28.55 5.23
N GLU A 397 25.12 29.44 4.52
CA GLU A 397 25.60 30.09 3.28
C GLU A 397 26.31 31.45 3.54
N GLU A 398 26.58 32.18 2.45
CA GLU A 398 27.27 33.48 2.32
C GLU A 398 28.82 33.44 2.52
N GLY A 399 29.63 34.17 1.74
CA GLY A 399 29.30 34.91 0.52
C GLY A 399 30.38 35.94 0.08
N GLY A 400 30.97 35.75 -1.11
CA GLY A 400 31.52 36.87 -1.92
C GLY A 400 33.04 37.17 -1.93
N GLY A 401 33.73 36.70 -2.98
CA GLY A 401 34.95 37.33 -3.54
C GLY A 401 36.31 37.05 -2.83
N SER A 402 37.47 37.17 -3.49
CA SER A 402 37.75 37.32 -4.93
C SER A 402 39.23 37.02 -5.25
N GLY A 403 39.55 36.62 -6.50
CA GLY A 403 40.93 36.64 -7.05
C GLY A 403 41.49 35.26 -7.49
N PRO A 404 42.38 35.17 -8.53
CA PRO A 404 42.53 33.92 -9.29
C PRO A 404 43.97 33.39 -9.52
N ALA A 405 44.13 32.06 -9.46
CA ALA A 405 45.15 31.27 -10.17
C ALA A 405 44.76 29.77 -10.11
N GLY A 406 45.06 28.91 -11.10
CA GLY A 406 45.59 29.14 -12.44
C GLY A 406 45.63 27.82 -13.21
N LEU A 407 45.05 27.77 -14.42
CA LEU A 407 44.93 26.53 -15.21
C LEU A 407 46.29 26.04 -15.71
N ARG A 408 46.54 24.72 -15.62
CA ARG A 408 47.53 24.05 -16.47
C ARG A 408 47.11 22.60 -16.78
N ALA A 409 46.57 22.41 -17.98
CA ALA A 409 46.54 21.08 -18.60
C ALA A 409 47.97 20.64 -18.93
N SER A 410 48.25 19.33 -18.86
CA SER A 410 49.50 18.75 -19.33
C SER A 410 49.22 17.84 -20.53
N THR A 411 49.55 18.32 -21.72
CA THR A 411 49.52 17.55 -22.96
C THR A 411 50.84 16.78 -23.10
N SER A 412 50.80 15.45 -23.12
CA SER A 412 51.92 14.62 -23.58
C SER A 412 51.68 14.18 -25.02
N ASP A 413 52.34 14.87 -25.96
CA ASP A 413 52.36 14.49 -27.38
C ASP A 413 52.97 13.09 -27.58
N GLY A 414 52.48 12.38 -28.59
CA GLY A 414 52.80 10.96 -28.79
C GLY A 414 54.15 10.71 -29.45
N ILE A 415 54.83 9.65 -29.00
CA ILE A 415 55.92 8.99 -29.74
C ILE A 415 55.46 7.59 -30.14
N LEU A 416 55.31 7.36 -31.45
CA LEU A 416 54.96 6.05 -31.99
C LEU A 416 56.20 5.21 -32.31
N ARG A 417 56.19 3.96 -31.84
CA ARG A 417 56.98 2.80 -32.30
C ARG A 417 58.51 2.89 -32.22
N GLY A 418 59.07 2.15 -31.26
CA GLY A 418 60.20 1.25 -31.49
C GLY A 418 59.76 -0.19 -31.20
N ASN A 419 60.02 -1.14 -32.11
CA ASN A 419 59.71 -2.56 -31.85
C ASN A 419 60.75 -3.13 -30.86
N GLY A 420 60.28 -3.59 -29.69
CA GLY A 420 61.10 -4.32 -28.73
C GLY A 420 60.25 -5.30 -27.94
N THR A 421 60.58 -6.59 -27.99
CA THR A 421 59.97 -7.63 -27.15
C THR A 421 60.53 -7.55 -25.73
N GLY A 422 60.04 -6.57 -24.96
CA GLY A 422 60.39 -6.38 -23.55
C GLY A 422 59.23 -6.79 -22.65
N TYR A 423 59.49 -7.74 -21.75
CA TYR A 423 58.60 -7.97 -20.60
C TYR A 423 58.63 -6.70 -19.72
N LEU A 424 57.46 -6.15 -19.40
CA LEU A 424 57.36 -5.04 -18.45
C LEU A 424 57.86 -5.52 -17.07
N PRO A 425 58.82 -4.83 -16.44
CA PRO A 425 59.18 -5.12 -15.05
C PRO A 425 57.94 -4.89 -14.16
N GLY A 426 57.57 -5.89 -13.37
CA GLY A 426 56.35 -5.85 -12.57
C GLY A 426 56.40 -4.73 -11.52
N ARG A 427 55.37 -3.87 -11.51
CA ARG A 427 55.09 -2.97 -10.38
C ARG A 427 54.80 -3.81 -9.15
N GLY A 428 55.52 -3.61 -8.04
CA GLY A 428 55.26 -4.33 -6.80
C GLY A 428 56.11 -3.89 -5.61
N ARG A 429 55.66 -4.24 -4.41
CA ARG A 429 56.34 -3.98 -3.13
C ARG A 429 56.37 -5.24 -2.26
N VAL A 430 57.44 -5.38 -1.47
CA VAL A 430 57.53 -6.34 -0.36
C VAL A 430 56.87 -5.71 0.88
N LEU A 431 56.06 -6.48 1.61
CA LEU A 431 55.16 -6.00 2.65
C LEU A 431 55.45 -6.53 4.05
N SER A 432 56.49 -7.36 4.22
CA SER A 432 56.84 -8.04 5.48
C SER A 432 57.19 -7.09 6.65
N SER A 433 57.43 -5.81 6.38
CA SER A 433 57.60 -4.75 7.38
C SER A 433 56.30 -3.96 7.69
N TRP A 434 55.29 -4.05 6.81
CA TRP A 434 54.02 -3.33 6.93
C TRP A 434 52.88 -4.18 7.52
N SER A 435 52.88 -5.49 7.24
CA SER A 435 51.87 -6.42 7.73
C SER A 435 52.46 -7.79 8.01
N ARG A 436 51.87 -8.50 8.99
CA ARG A 436 52.15 -9.90 9.27
C ARG A 436 51.31 -10.87 8.41
N ALA A 437 50.31 -10.36 7.68
CA ALA A 437 49.47 -11.16 6.78
C ALA A 437 49.95 -11.20 5.32
N PHE A 438 50.78 -10.24 4.90
CA PHE A 438 51.12 -10.02 3.50
C PHE A 438 52.65 -9.99 3.29
N VAL A 439 53.12 -10.77 2.32
CA VAL A 439 54.54 -10.88 1.95
C VAL A 439 54.88 -9.91 0.82
N SER A 440 54.03 -9.81 -0.21
CA SER A 440 54.18 -8.86 -1.31
C SER A 440 52.84 -8.54 -1.98
N ILE A 441 52.83 -7.42 -2.71
CA ILE A 441 51.76 -7.02 -3.64
C ILE A 441 52.40 -6.61 -4.97
N GLN A 442 51.82 -7.04 -6.09
CA GLN A 442 52.30 -6.72 -7.44
C GLN A 442 51.17 -6.78 -8.48
N GLU A 443 51.34 -6.10 -9.61
CA GLU A 443 50.42 -6.20 -10.75
C GLU A 443 50.93 -7.21 -11.78
N GLU A 444 50.10 -8.19 -12.16
CA GLU A 444 50.45 -9.22 -13.16
C GLU A 444 49.35 -9.37 -14.21
N MET A 445 49.73 -9.69 -15.44
CA MET A 445 48.80 -10.18 -16.46
C MET A 445 48.50 -11.66 -16.16
N ALA A 446 47.27 -11.94 -15.72
CA ALA A 446 46.81 -13.28 -15.37
C ALA A 446 45.58 -13.67 -16.20
N GLU A 447 45.39 -14.97 -16.42
CA GLU A 447 44.19 -15.48 -17.08
C GLU A 447 42.99 -15.41 -16.12
N ASP A 448 41.89 -14.86 -16.62
CA ASP A 448 40.57 -15.01 -16.03
C ASP A 448 40.21 -16.51 -15.94
N PRO A 449 39.86 -17.04 -14.75
CA PRO A 449 39.60 -18.48 -14.56
C PRO A 449 38.35 -19.00 -15.29
N LEU A 450 37.48 -18.12 -15.80
CA LEU A 450 36.19 -18.44 -16.40
C LEU A 450 36.14 -18.04 -17.87
N THR A 451 36.61 -16.83 -18.20
CA THR A 451 36.61 -16.33 -19.60
C THR A 451 37.91 -16.65 -20.35
N TYR A 452 38.94 -17.13 -19.66
CA TYR A 452 40.31 -17.38 -20.18
C TYR A 452 40.96 -16.16 -20.88
N LYS A 453 40.38 -14.96 -20.73
CA LYS A 453 40.96 -13.70 -21.20
C LYS A 453 42.11 -13.30 -20.27
N SER A 454 43.28 -12.98 -20.82
CA SER A 454 44.37 -12.40 -20.02
C SER A 454 44.02 -10.97 -19.60
N ARG A 455 43.98 -10.70 -18.29
CA ARG A 455 43.66 -9.39 -17.70
C ARG A 455 44.68 -9.00 -16.63
N LEU A 456 44.88 -7.70 -16.43
CA LEU A 456 45.73 -7.18 -15.37
C LEU A 456 45.02 -7.35 -14.02
N MET A 457 45.63 -8.12 -13.11
CA MET A 457 45.15 -8.36 -11.75
C MET A 457 46.18 -7.89 -10.72
N VAL A 458 45.71 -7.57 -9.51
CA VAL A 458 46.61 -7.41 -8.36
C VAL A 458 46.85 -8.77 -7.72
N VAL A 459 48.10 -9.19 -7.65
CA VAL A 459 48.54 -10.44 -7.01
C VAL A 459 49.10 -10.10 -5.64
N VAL A 460 48.47 -10.62 -4.59
CA VAL A 460 48.91 -10.49 -3.19
C VAL A 460 49.42 -11.83 -2.71
N LYS A 461 50.70 -11.88 -2.31
CA LYS A 461 51.27 -13.07 -1.66
C LYS A 461 50.98 -12.99 -0.15
N MET A 462 50.20 -13.95 0.34
CA MET A 462 49.86 -14.08 1.75
C MET A 462 51.02 -14.69 2.54
N ASP A 463 51.09 -14.45 3.85
CA ASP A 463 52.06 -15.12 4.72
C ASP A 463 51.79 -16.64 4.84
N ASN A 464 52.85 -17.42 5.01
CA ASN A 464 52.79 -18.88 5.06
C ASN A 464 52.06 -19.43 6.32
N SER A 465 51.85 -18.62 7.36
CA SER A 465 50.99 -18.99 8.50
C SER A 465 49.52 -19.14 8.12
N ILE A 466 49.04 -18.41 7.09
CA ILE A 466 47.64 -18.36 6.71
C ILE A 466 47.21 -19.66 6.02
N GLN A 467 46.31 -20.40 6.66
CA GLN A 467 45.83 -21.70 6.18
C GLN A 467 44.65 -21.55 5.21
N PRO A 468 44.62 -22.26 4.05
CA PRO A 468 43.59 -22.06 3.03
C PRO A 468 42.14 -22.30 3.46
N GLY A 469 41.88 -23.28 4.34
CA GLY A 469 40.53 -23.56 4.84
C GLY A 469 39.99 -22.41 5.71
N PRO A 470 40.65 -22.11 6.85
CA PRO A 470 40.27 -21.00 7.71
C PRO A 470 40.24 -19.64 6.99
N PHE A 471 41.13 -19.42 6.02
CA PHE A 471 41.10 -18.19 5.21
C PHE A 471 39.88 -18.11 4.28
N ARG A 472 39.34 -19.23 3.77
CA ARG A 472 38.08 -19.22 3.01
C ARG A 472 36.89 -18.81 3.87
N ALA A 473 36.84 -19.22 5.14
CA ALA A 473 35.81 -18.73 6.08
C ALA A 473 35.94 -17.22 6.35
N VAL A 474 37.16 -16.71 6.53
CA VAL A 474 37.43 -15.26 6.64
C VAL A 474 37.02 -14.50 5.36
N LEU A 475 37.30 -15.06 4.17
CA LEU A 475 36.85 -14.47 2.91
C LEU A 475 35.32 -14.48 2.79
N LYS A 476 34.64 -15.58 3.15
CA LYS A 476 33.17 -15.64 3.17
C LYS A 476 32.62 -14.53 4.05
N TYR A 477 33.13 -14.37 5.27
CA TYR A 477 32.75 -13.27 6.18
C TYR A 477 32.96 -11.88 5.54
N LEU A 478 34.09 -11.64 4.88
CA LEU A 478 34.34 -10.35 4.20
C LEU A 478 33.37 -10.08 3.04
N TYR A 479 32.74 -11.11 2.46
CA TYR A 479 31.73 -10.96 1.40
C TYR A 479 30.29 -10.92 1.94
N THR A 480 29.99 -11.60 3.04
CA THR A 480 28.61 -11.73 3.58
C THR A 480 28.36 -10.87 4.81
N GLY A 481 29.32 -10.77 5.73
CA GLY A 481 29.11 -10.29 7.11
C GLY A 481 28.78 -11.40 8.12
N GLU A 482 28.74 -12.65 7.67
CA GLU A 482 28.26 -13.80 8.43
C GLU A 482 29.39 -14.82 8.69
N LEU A 483 29.27 -15.54 9.81
CA LEU A 483 30.11 -16.67 10.17
C LEU A 483 29.20 -17.81 10.64
N ASP A 484 29.42 -19.02 10.14
CA ASP A 484 28.72 -20.22 10.61
C ASP A 484 29.24 -20.60 12.01
N GLU A 485 28.34 -20.74 12.98
CA GLU A 485 28.65 -21.15 14.35
C GLU A 485 29.27 -22.56 14.42
N ASN A 486 29.05 -23.38 13.39
CA ASN A 486 29.54 -24.77 13.29
C ASN A 486 30.93 -24.88 12.64
N GLU A 487 31.61 -23.75 12.35
CA GLU A 487 32.92 -23.79 11.71
C GLU A 487 33.98 -24.49 12.58
N ARG A 488 34.82 -25.30 11.93
CA ARG A 488 35.69 -26.27 12.64
C ARG A 488 36.96 -25.64 13.18
N ASP A 489 37.41 -24.56 12.55
CA ASP A 489 38.72 -23.95 12.74
C ASP A 489 38.64 -22.54 13.37
N LEU A 490 37.61 -22.28 14.19
CA LEU A 490 37.37 -20.99 14.85
C LEU A 490 38.64 -20.31 15.40
N MET A 491 39.51 -21.04 16.11
CA MET A 491 40.77 -20.48 16.64
C MET A 491 41.73 -19.98 15.54
N HIS A 492 41.80 -20.67 14.40
CA HIS A 492 42.59 -20.23 13.23
C HIS A 492 41.91 -19.06 12.50
N ILE A 493 40.57 -19.06 12.42
CA ILE A 493 39.78 -17.94 11.87
C ILE A 493 40.02 -16.67 12.68
N ALA A 494 39.97 -16.74 14.02
CA ALA A 494 40.28 -15.61 14.90
C ALA A 494 41.72 -15.11 14.76
N HIS A 495 42.70 -16.00 14.62
CA HIS A 495 44.10 -15.59 14.41
C HIS A 495 44.30 -14.88 13.07
N ILE A 496 43.69 -15.39 11.99
CA ILE A 496 43.75 -14.73 10.67
C ILE A 496 42.99 -13.40 10.70
N ALA A 497 41.85 -13.32 11.39
CA ALA A 497 41.11 -12.07 11.59
C ALA A 497 41.93 -11.03 12.37
N GLU A 498 42.73 -11.43 13.36
CA GLU A 498 43.69 -10.58 14.05
C GLU A 498 44.80 -10.07 13.10
N LEU A 499 45.42 -10.97 12.31
CA LEU A 499 46.47 -10.61 11.33
C LEU A 499 45.99 -9.66 10.23
N LEU A 500 44.69 -9.67 9.91
CA LEU A 500 44.04 -8.82 8.90
C LEU A 500 43.28 -7.62 9.50
N GLU A 501 43.38 -7.41 10.83
CA GLU A 501 42.72 -6.34 11.58
C GLU A 501 41.18 -6.32 11.41
N VAL A 502 40.58 -7.49 11.16
CA VAL A 502 39.13 -7.72 11.06
C VAL A 502 38.56 -7.98 12.47
N PHE A 503 38.57 -6.93 13.30
CA PHE A 503 38.23 -7.03 14.72
C PHE A 503 36.83 -7.59 14.99
N ASP A 504 35.86 -7.30 14.12
CA ASP A 504 34.47 -7.76 14.23
C ASP A 504 34.37 -9.29 14.16
N LEU A 505 35.00 -9.91 13.15
CA LEU A 505 35.08 -11.37 13.03
C LEU A 505 35.78 -12.01 14.23
N ARG A 506 36.87 -11.40 14.70
CA ARG A 506 37.61 -11.85 15.89
C ARG A 506 36.73 -11.81 17.15
N MET A 507 35.83 -10.83 17.28
CA MET A 507 34.84 -10.78 18.36
C MET A 507 33.71 -11.80 18.18
N MET A 508 33.20 -11.99 16.95
CA MET A 508 32.15 -12.98 16.68
C MET A 508 32.61 -14.41 16.97
N VAL A 509 33.86 -14.74 16.64
CA VAL A 509 34.48 -16.02 17.01
C VAL A 509 34.59 -16.16 18.53
N ALA A 510 35.02 -15.12 19.25
CA ALA A 510 35.11 -15.16 20.72
C ALA A 510 33.74 -15.41 21.36
N ASN A 511 32.68 -14.75 20.86
CA ASN A 511 31.31 -14.96 21.31
C ASN A 511 30.85 -16.42 21.05
N ILE A 512 31.12 -16.99 19.87
CA ILE A 512 30.77 -18.40 19.56
C ILE A 512 31.49 -19.35 20.53
N LEU A 513 32.80 -19.17 20.74
CA LEU A 513 33.60 -20.00 21.66
C LEU A 513 33.14 -19.90 23.12
N ASN A 514 32.54 -18.77 23.52
CA ASN A 514 31.96 -18.57 24.85
C ASN A 514 30.51 -19.12 24.98
N ASN A 515 29.85 -19.53 23.89
CA ASN A 515 28.40 -19.79 23.78
C ASN A 515 27.52 -18.53 23.92
N GLU A 516 28.07 -17.37 23.56
CA GLU A 516 27.43 -16.04 23.59
C GLU A 516 27.03 -15.54 22.19
N ALA A 517 26.91 -16.45 21.21
CA ALA A 517 26.71 -16.14 19.80
C ALA A 517 25.49 -15.25 19.49
N PHE A 518 24.49 -15.19 20.37
CA PHE A 518 23.37 -14.26 20.27
C PHE A 518 23.81 -12.78 20.17
N MET A 519 24.95 -12.40 20.77
CA MET A 519 25.52 -11.04 20.66
C MET A 519 26.09 -10.72 19.28
N ASN A 520 26.20 -11.71 18.38
CA ASN A 520 26.69 -11.49 17.02
C ASN A 520 25.68 -10.73 16.14
N GLN A 521 24.40 -10.65 16.52
CA GLN A 521 23.41 -9.91 15.74
C GLN A 521 23.74 -8.42 15.68
N GLU A 522 24.20 -7.83 16.79
CA GLU A 522 24.62 -6.43 16.89
C GLU A 522 25.91 -6.17 16.10
N ILE A 523 26.88 -7.10 16.16
CA ILE A 523 28.13 -6.99 15.40
C ILE A 523 27.84 -7.05 13.89
N THR A 524 26.97 -7.97 13.47
CA THR A 524 26.55 -8.14 12.07
C THR A 524 25.86 -6.86 11.57
N LYS A 525 24.86 -6.34 12.29
CA LYS A 525 24.22 -5.03 11.98
C LYS A 525 25.26 -3.90 11.84
N ALA A 526 26.19 -3.80 12.80
CA ALA A 526 27.21 -2.75 12.80
C ALA A 526 28.27 -2.91 11.69
N PHE A 527 28.53 -4.14 11.23
CA PHE A 527 29.36 -4.43 10.07
C PHE A 527 28.67 -3.96 8.78
N HIS A 528 27.42 -4.37 8.55
CA HIS A 528 26.67 -3.98 7.35
C HIS A 528 26.52 -2.45 7.23
N VAL A 529 26.21 -1.74 8.32
CA VAL A 529 26.11 -0.26 8.30
C VAL A 529 27.44 0.40 7.89
N ARG A 530 28.58 -0.03 8.46
CA ARG A 530 29.90 0.49 8.07
C ARG A 530 30.25 0.17 6.61
N ARG A 531 29.99 -1.07 6.19
CA ARG A 531 30.24 -1.54 4.83
C ARG A 531 29.42 -0.76 3.81
N THR A 532 28.12 -0.58 4.05
CA THR A 532 27.22 0.25 3.23
C THR A 532 27.74 1.68 3.09
N ASN A 533 28.18 2.30 4.18
CA ASN A 533 28.75 3.65 4.15
C ASN A 533 30.06 3.70 3.32
N ARG A 534 30.93 2.70 3.45
CA ARG A 534 32.16 2.58 2.64
C ARG A 534 31.87 2.26 1.17
N VAL A 535 30.82 1.52 0.86
CA VAL A 535 30.35 1.28 -0.52
C VAL A 535 29.83 2.57 -1.15
N LYS A 536 29.03 3.37 -0.42
CA LYS A 536 28.61 4.71 -0.88
C LYS A 536 29.81 5.66 -1.06
N GLU A 537 30.82 5.59 -0.19
CA GLU A 537 32.08 6.33 -0.35
C GLU A 537 32.84 5.94 -1.64
N CYS A 538 32.99 4.64 -1.91
CA CYS A 538 33.64 4.14 -3.14
C CYS A 538 32.86 4.54 -4.40
N LEU A 539 31.52 4.44 -4.40
CA LEU A 539 30.66 4.90 -5.50
C LEU A 539 30.79 6.41 -5.76
N ALA A 540 30.82 7.23 -4.71
CA ALA A 540 30.96 8.68 -4.84
C ALA A 540 32.35 9.13 -5.35
N LYS A 541 33.41 8.37 -5.04
CA LYS A 541 34.80 8.68 -5.42
C LYS A 541 35.30 7.93 -6.67
N GLY A 542 34.60 6.88 -7.10
CA GLY A 542 35.08 5.93 -8.11
C GLY A 542 36.19 4.98 -7.61
N THR A 543 36.43 4.88 -6.30
CA THR A 543 37.53 4.09 -5.74
C THR A 543 37.34 2.60 -6.02
N PHE A 544 38.32 1.97 -6.68
CA PHE A 544 38.27 0.58 -7.17
C PHE A 544 37.22 0.30 -8.27
N SER A 545 36.69 1.33 -8.94
CA SER A 545 35.79 1.13 -10.09
C SER A 545 36.49 0.47 -11.28
N ASP A 546 35.78 -0.43 -11.95
CA ASP A 546 36.25 -1.22 -13.10
C ASP A 546 35.36 -1.04 -14.35
N VAL A 547 34.25 -0.32 -14.21
CA VAL A 547 33.36 0.11 -15.30
C VAL A 547 32.91 1.55 -15.10
N THR A 548 32.74 2.28 -16.20
CA THR A 548 32.13 3.62 -16.24
C THR A 548 30.98 3.62 -17.23
N PHE A 549 29.80 4.02 -16.75
CA PHE A 549 28.63 4.24 -17.57
C PHE A 549 28.69 5.62 -18.23
N ILE A 550 28.47 5.66 -19.54
CA ILE A 550 28.31 6.87 -20.35
C ILE A 550 26.81 7.12 -20.51
N LEU A 551 26.36 8.28 -20.03
CA LEU A 551 24.96 8.69 -19.89
C LEU A 551 24.70 9.95 -20.73
N ASP A 552 23.44 10.36 -20.86
CA ASP A 552 23.07 11.52 -21.70
C ASP A 552 23.64 12.86 -21.18
N ASP A 553 23.89 12.94 -19.87
CA ASP A 553 24.32 14.14 -19.12
C ASP A 553 25.72 14.00 -18.46
N GLY A 554 26.46 12.92 -18.75
CA GLY A 554 27.83 12.72 -18.28
C GLY A 554 28.21 11.25 -18.04
N THR A 555 28.99 10.99 -16.99
CA THR A 555 29.45 9.65 -16.64
C THR A 555 29.28 9.32 -15.15
N ILE A 556 29.17 8.03 -14.82
CA ILE A 556 29.28 7.48 -13.45
C ILE A 556 30.19 6.25 -13.48
N SER A 557 31.15 6.16 -12.57
CA SER A 557 31.95 4.94 -12.37
C SER A 557 31.31 4.00 -11.35
N ALA A 558 31.41 2.71 -11.59
CA ALA A 558 30.80 1.64 -10.80
C ALA A 558 31.71 0.39 -10.76
N HIS A 559 31.24 -0.64 -10.06
CA HIS A 559 31.98 -1.86 -9.73
C HIS A 559 31.18 -3.07 -10.23
N LYS A 560 31.64 -3.77 -11.28
CA LYS A 560 30.96 -4.96 -11.83
C LYS A 560 30.63 -6.01 -10.75
N PRO A 561 31.51 -6.33 -9.78
CA PRO A 561 31.20 -7.34 -8.77
C PRO A 561 29.97 -7.03 -7.91
N LEU A 562 29.71 -5.75 -7.62
CA LEU A 562 28.51 -5.30 -6.87
C LEU A 562 27.26 -5.16 -7.75
N LEU A 563 27.41 -5.21 -9.07
CA LEU A 563 26.30 -5.14 -10.03
C LEU A 563 25.81 -6.55 -10.37
N ILE A 564 26.74 -7.47 -10.63
CA ILE A 564 26.42 -8.87 -10.94
C ILE A 564 25.86 -9.62 -9.73
N SER A 565 26.16 -9.20 -8.49
CA SER A 565 25.58 -9.78 -7.27
C SER A 565 24.12 -9.38 -7.02
N SER A 566 23.64 -8.33 -7.69
CA SER A 566 22.42 -7.62 -7.30
C SER A 566 21.42 -7.45 -8.45
N CYS A 567 21.81 -7.79 -9.69
CA CYS A 567 20.99 -7.62 -10.90
C CYS A 567 21.37 -8.64 -11.97
N ASP A 568 20.51 -9.64 -12.20
CA ASP A 568 20.69 -10.72 -13.18
C ASP A 568 20.95 -10.19 -14.60
N TRP A 569 20.32 -9.06 -14.95
CA TRP A 569 20.53 -8.39 -16.23
C TRP A 569 21.98 -7.90 -16.39
N MET A 570 22.57 -7.35 -15.32
CA MET A 570 23.98 -6.94 -15.31
C MET A 570 24.92 -8.15 -15.14
N ALA A 571 24.50 -9.21 -14.44
CA ALA A 571 25.24 -10.48 -14.37
C ALA A 571 25.40 -11.10 -15.77
N ALA A 572 24.33 -11.16 -16.57
CA ALA A 572 24.39 -11.61 -17.95
C ALA A 572 25.30 -10.73 -18.82
N MET A 573 25.21 -9.40 -18.65
CA MET A 573 26.01 -8.42 -19.40
C MET A 573 27.52 -8.52 -19.12
N PHE A 574 27.91 -8.63 -17.85
CA PHE A 574 29.32 -8.59 -17.42
C PHE A 574 29.97 -9.95 -17.25
N GLY A 575 29.21 -11.01 -16.94
CA GLY A 575 29.72 -12.38 -16.82
C GLY A 575 29.73 -13.17 -18.12
N GLY A 576 28.90 -12.79 -19.10
CA GLY A 576 28.78 -13.49 -20.39
C GLY A 576 29.94 -13.23 -21.38
N PRO A 577 29.88 -13.85 -22.57
CA PRO A 577 30.86 -13.65 -23.65
C PRO A 577 30.76 -12.28 -24.34
N PHE A 578 29.87 -11.41 -23.88
CA PHE A 578 29.62 -10.06 -24.42
C PHE A 578 30.86 -9.16 -24.31
N VAL A 579 30.89 -8.07 -25.10
CA VAL A 579 32.09 -7.22 -25.18
C VAL A 579 32.31 -6.46 -23.87
N GLU A 580 31.22 -6.13 -23.19
CA GLU A 580 31.12 -5.37 -21.94
C GLU A 580 31.67 -6.11 -20.72
N SER A 581 31.81 -7.44 -20.80
CA SER A 581 32.64 -8.24 -19.89
C SER A 581 34.08 -7.68 -19.82
N SER A 582 34.60 -7.26 -20.98
CA SER A 582 35.98 -6.81 -21.20
C SER A 582 36.17 -5.31 -21.43
N THR A 583 35.13 -4.50 -21.62
CA THR A 583 35.27 -3.02 -21.66
C THR A 583 35.33 -2.42 -20.26
N ARG A 584 35.92 -1.22 -20.18
CA ARG A 584 35.81 -0.32 -19.02
C ARG A 584 34.73 0.76 -19.19
N GLU A 585 34.17 0.89 -20.38
CA GLU A 585 33.13 1.87 -20.70
C GLU A 585 31.91 1.17 -21.29
N VAL A 586 30.72 1.61 -20.90
CA VAL A 586 29.42 1.07 -21.33
C VAL A 586 28.45 2.23 -21.55
N VAL A 587 27.76 2.28 -22.69
CA VAL A 587 26.84 3.38 -23.03
C VAL A 587 25.41 3.02 -22.62
N PHE A 588 24.78 3.88 -21.79
CA PHE A 588 23.38 3.82 -21.40
C PHE A 588 22.65 5.06 -21.95
N PRO A 589 22.19 5.02 -23.21
CA PRO A 589 21.43 6.13 -23.78
C PRO A 589 20.01 6.18 -23.20
N TYR A 590 19.42 7.39 -23.21
CA TYR A 590 18.10 7.68 -22.63
C TYR A 590 18.09 7.44 -21.11
N THR A 591 19.11 7.95 -20.42
CA THR A 591 19.34 7.77 -18.98
C THR A 591 20.16 8.94 -18.44
N SER A 592 19.68 9.57 -17.36
CA SER A 592 20.39 10.63 -16.63
C SER A 592 21.28 10.09 -15.51
N LYS A 593 22.20 10.94 -15.05
CA LYS A 593 23.06 10.73 -13.91
C LYS A 593 22.28 10.56 -12.60
N SER A 594 21.12 11.20 -12.46
CA SER A 594 20.25 11.03 -11.30
C SER A 594 19.62 9.63 -11.25
N CYS A 595 18.97 9.18 -12.34
CA CYS A 595 18.34 7.86 -12.40
C CYS A 595 19.36 6.72 -12.27
N MET A 596 20.52 6.82 -12.95
CA MET A 596 21.57 5.80 -12.82
C MET A 596 22.18 5.79 -11.41
N ARG A 597 22.35 6.93 -10.74
CA ARG A 597 22.78 6.98 -9.33
C ARG A 597 21.79 6.27 -8.41
N ALA A 598 20.49 6.54 -8.56
CA ALA A 598 19.46 5.90 -7.74
C ALA A 598 19.43 4.37 -7.93
N VAL A 599 19.61 3.87 -9.15
CA VAL A 599 19.80 2.44 -9.43
C VAL A 599 21.06 1.89 -8.75
N LEU A 600 22.20 2.56 -8.88
CA LEU A 600 23.47 2.09 -8.28
C LEU A 600 23.42 2.06 -6.76
N GLU A 601 22.83 3.08 -6.11
CA GLU A 601 22.63 3.07 -4.66
C GLU A 601 21.66 1.98 -4.21
N TYR A 602 20.57 1.74 -4.95
CA TYR A 602 19.65 0.63 -4.71
C TYR A 602 20.35 -0.74 -4.81
N LEU A 603 21.05 -1.01 -5.93
CA LEU A 603 21.76 -2.28 -6.14
C LEU A 603 22.88 -2.54 -5.11
N TYR A 604 23.45 -1.48 -4.54
CA TYR A 604 24.56 -1.56 -3.59
C TYR A 604 24.13 -1.64 -2.13
N THR A 605 22.88 -1.30 -1.81
CA THR A 605 22.41 -1.15 -0.42
C THR A 605 21.06 -1.79 -0.11
N GLY A 606 20.33 -2.26 -1.13
CA GLY A 606 18.94 -2.73 -1.02
C GLY A 606 17.90 -1.61 -0.83
N MET A 607 18.34 -0.36 -0.63
CA MET A 607 17.49 0.77 -0.25
C MET A 607 17.36 1.76 -1.40
N PHE A 608 16.13 2.14 -1.75
CA PHE A 608 15.89 3.29 -2.61
C PHE A 608 16.26 4.59 -1.87
N THR A 609 17.00 5.48 -2.54
CA THR A 609 17.29 6.84 -2.09
C THR A 609 16.85 7.80 -3.21
N SER A 610 15.96 8.74 -2.92
CA SER A 610 15.60 9.80 -3.87
C SER A 610 16.56 11.00 -3.80
N SER A 611 16.57 11.84 -4.83
CA SER A 611 17.35 13.07 -4.86
C SER A 611 16.58 14.20 -5.57
N PRO A 612 16.87 15.49 -5.31
CA PRO A 612 16.10 16.61 -5.88
C PRO A 612 16.22 16.75 -7.41
N ASP A 613 17.21 16.08 -8.02
CA ASP A 613 17.46 15.97 -9.47
C ASP A 613 16.87 14.68 -10.08
N LEU A 614 16.15 13.88 -9.31
CA LEU A 614 15.54 12.63 -9.76
C LEU A 614 14.23 12.89 -10.53
N ASP A 615 14.06 12.15 -11.62
CA ASP A 615 12.81 12.06 -12.37
C ASP A 615 12.25 10.65 -12.17
N ASP A 616 11.17 10.54 -11.40
CA ASP A 616 10.57 9.27 -11.01
C ASP A 616 10.15 8.42 -12.21
N MET A 617 9.60 9.03 -13.25
CA MET A 617 9.21 8.28 -14.46
C MET A 617 10.44 7.78 -15.23
N LYS A 618 11.50 8.58 -15.35
CA LYS A 618 12.77 8.11 -15.93
C LYS A 618 13.42 7.01 -15.09
N LEU A 619 13.30 7.05 -13.76
CA LEU A 619 13.76 5.96 -12.90
C LEU A 619 12.95 4.68 -13.11
N ILE A 620 11.61 4.78 -13.17
CA ILE A 620 10.71 3.66 -13.49
C ILE A 620 11.08 3.02 -14.84
N ILE A 621 11.31 3.84 -15.88
CA ILE A 621 11.74 3.37 -17.21
C ILE A 621 13.06 2.59 -17.13
N LEU A 622 14.05 3.13 -16.41
CA LEU A 622 15.36 2.49 -16.22
C LEU A 622 15.24 1.19 -15.40
N ALA A 623 14.46 1.20 -14.33
CA ALA A 623 14.24 0.04 -13.46
C ALA A 623 13.50 -1.10 -14.21
N ASN A 624 12.48 -0.78 -15.02
CA ASN A 624 11.83 -1.76 -15.90
C ASN A 624 12.80 -2.29 -16.97
N ARG A 625 13.62 -1.44 -17.59
CA ARG A 625 14.67 -1.85 -18.55
C ARG A 625 15.73 -2.78 -17.95
N LEU A 626 16.02 -2.65 -16.66
CA LEU A 626 16.97 -3.48 -15.90
C LEU A 626 16.30 -4.65 -15.15
N CYS A 627 15.00 -4.87 -15.35
CA CYS A 627 14.21 -5.92 -14.69
C CYS A 627 14.23 -5.85 -13.15
N LEU A 628 14.06 -4.64 -12.57
CA LEU A 628 14.10 -4.37 -11.13
C LEU A 628 12.68 -4.03 -10.57
N PRO A 629 11.73 -4.99 -10.51
CA PRO A 629 10.33 -4.70 -10.15
C PRO A 629 10.14 -4.15 -8.72
N HIS A 630 10.99 -4.54 -7.77
CA HIS A 630 10.98 -3.99 -6.41
C HIS A 630 11.34 -2.50 -6.39
N LEU A 631 12.32 -2.07 -7.20
CA LEU A 631 12.67 -0.64 -7.35
C LEU A 631 11.56 0.14 -8.07
N VAL A 632 10.87 -0.47 -9.04
CA VAL A 632 9.68 0.14 -9.66
C VAL A 632 8.60 0.41 -8.61
N ALA A 633 8.23 -0.61 -7.81
CA ALA A 633 7.21 -0.45 -6.77
C ALA A 633 7.59 0.56 -5.67
N LEU A 634 8.87 0.61 -5.27
CA LEU A 634 9.40 1.65 -4.37
C LEU A 634 9.27 3.06 -4.97
N THR A 635 9.53 3.20 -6.28
CA THR A 635 9.40 4.50 -6.97
C THR A 635 7.92 4.88 -7.11
N GLU A 636 7.03 3.96 -7.51
CA GLU A 636 5.57 4.18 -7.53
C GLU A 636 5.05 4.63 -6.16
N GLN A 637 5.51 4.00 -5.07
CA GLN A 637 5.13 4.38 -3.70
C GLN A 637 5.62 5.79 -3.35
N TYR A 638 6.84 6.15 -3.76
CA TYR A 638 7.39 7.48 -3.54
C TYR A 638 6.59 8.57 -4.27
N THR A 639 6.37 8.40 -5.58
CA THR A 639 5.61 9.35 -6.41
C THR A 639 4.18 9.55 -5.86
N VAL A 640 3.49 8.45 -5.52
CA VAL A 640 2.14 8.51 -4.95
C VAL A 640 2.12 9.19 -3.57
N THR A 641 3.13 8.95 -2.74
CA THR A 641 3.26 9.63 -1.43
C THR A 641 3.42 11.14 -1.62
N GLY A 642 4.31 11.57 -2.51
CA GLY A 642 4.52 12.99 -2.82
C GLY A 642 3.26 13.68 -3.37
N LEU A 643 2.51 13.02 -4.26
CA LEU A 643 1.22 13.52 -4.77
C LEU A 643 0.15 13.60 -3.67
N MET A 644 0.12 12.63 -2.73
CA MET A 644 -0.78 12.65 -1.58
C MET A 644 -0.41 13.74 -0.55
N GLU A 645 0.87 14.03 -0.35
CA GLU A 645 1.34 15.13 0.50
C GLU A 645 1.03 16.50 -0.13
N ALA A 646 1.31 16.68 -1.42
CA ALA A 646 0.93 17.88 -2.17
C ALA A 646 -0.58 18.14 -2.10
N THR A 647 -1.41 17.10 -2.21
CA THR A 647 -2.87 17.19 -2.05
C THR A 647 -3.28 17.65 -0.64
N GLN A 648 -2.60 17.16 0.41
CA GLN A 648 -2.85 17.59 1.79
C GLN A 648 -2.43 19.06 2.02
N MET A 649 -1.39 19.52 1.33
CA MET A 649 -0.94 20.92 1.29
C MET A 649 -1.82 21.83 0.40
N MET A 650 -2.93 21.33 -0.15
CA MET A 650 -3.85 22.05 -1.05
C MET A 650 -3.21 22.50 -2.37
N VAL A 651 -2.16 21.82 -2.83
CA VAL A 651 -1.55 22.03 -4.15
C VAL A 651 -2.43 21.40 -5.24
N ASP A 652 -2.57 22.07 -6.38
CA ASP A 652 -3.39 21.61 -7.50
C ASP A 652 -2.64 20.63 -8.41
N ILE A 653 -2.65 19.34 -8.05
CA ILE A 653 -2.00 18.26 -8.82
C ILE A 653 -2.84 17.74 -10.01
N ASP A 654 -4.05 18.27 -10.26
CA ASP A 654 -4.98 17.67 -11.24
C ASP A 654 -4.40 17.59 -12.67
N GLY A 655 -3.49 18.50 -13.02
CA GLY A 655 -2.78 18.50 -14.32
C GLY A 655 -1.66 17.46 -14.37
N ASP A 656 -0.83 17.39 -13.33
CA ASP A 656 0.29 16.46 -13.24
C ASP A 656 -0.21 15.00 -13.25
N VAL A 657 -1.31 14.72 -12.54
CA VAL A 657 -1.92 13.37 -12.50
C VAL A 657 -2.42 12.90 -13.87
N LEU A 658 -2.85 13.80 -14.76
CA LEU A 658 -3.21 13.44 -16.13
C LEU A 658 -1.97 13.02 -16.94
N VAL A 659 -0.85 13.74 -16.78
CA VAL A 659 0.43 13.40 -17.43
C VAL A 659 1.02 12.10 -16.86
N PHE A 660 1.00 11.93 -15.54
CA PHE A 660 1.42 10.69 -14.89
C PHE A 660 0.60 9.49 -15.34
N LEU A 661 -0.72 9.64 -15.57
CA LEU A 661 -1.54 8.53 -16.07
C LEU A 661 -1.04 7.99 -17.42
N GLU A 662 -0.82 8.87 -18.39
CA GLU A 662 -0.36 8.48 -19.73
C GLU A 662 1.04 7.84 -19.67
N LEU A 663 1.97 8.46 -18.93
CA LEU A 663 3.34 7.95 -18.76
C LEU A 663 3.37 6.62 -18.00
N ALA A 664 2.56 6.46 -16.94
CA ALA A 664 2.52 5.26 -16.13
C ALA A 664 1.91 4.07 -16.90
N GLN A 665 0.81 4.29 -17.65
CA GLN A 665 0.23 3.28 -18.53
C GLN A 665 1.20 2.87 -19.65
N PHE A 666 1.90 3.83 -20.27
CA PHE A 666 2.85 3.56 -21.36
C PHE A 666 4.14 2.88 -20.89
N HIS A 667 4.60 3.15 -19.67
CA HIS A 667 5.84 2.59 -19.09
C HIS A 667 5.63 1.48 -18.05
N CYS A 668 4.43 0.89 -18.00
CA CYS A 668 4.09 -0.26 -17.14
C CYS A 668 4.24 -0.02 -15.63
N ALA A 669 3.98 1.21 -15.17
CA ALA A 669 3.83 1.53 -13.74
C ALA A 669 2.35 1.38 -13.35
N TYR A 670 1.92 0.13 -13.16
CA TYR A 670 0.50 -0.22 -13.02
C TYR A 670 -0.15 0.34 -11.74
N GLN A 671 0.59 0.41 -10.63
CA GLN A 671 0.04 0.88 -9.34
C GLN A 671 -0.07 2.40 -9.31
N LEU A 672 0.91 3.11 -9.90
CA LEU A 672 0.82 4.54 -10.14
C LEU A 672 -0.34 4.86 -11.10
N ALA A 673 -0.51 4.11 -12.18
CA ALA A 673 -1.63 4.29 -13.12
C ALA A 673 -2.99 4.09 -12.43
N ASP A 674 -3.18 3.04 -11.64
CA ASP A 674 -4.40 2.81 -10.87
C ASP A 674 -4.68 3.93 -9.85
N TRP A 675 -3.64 4.50 -9.23
CA TRP A 675 -3.79 5.65 -8.34
C TRP A 675 -4.19 6.92 -9.10
N CYS A 676 -3.59 7.18 -10.27
CA CYS A 676 -3.97 8.31 -11.13
C CYS A 676 -5.42 8.18 -11.64
N LEU A 677 -5.82 6.98 -12.09
CA LEU A 677 -7.21 6.66 -12.45
C LEU A 677 -8.16 6.94 -11.27
N HIS A 678 -7.79 6.54 -10.05
CA HIS A 678 -8.57 6.80 -8.84
C HIS A 678 -8.73 8.31 -8.55
N HIS A 679 -7.64 9.09 -8.58
CA HIS A 679 -7.68 10.53 -8.31
C HIS A 679 -8.56 11.24 -9.34
N ILE A 680 -8.39 10.94 -10.64
CA ILE A 680 -9.20 11.53 -11.71
C ILE A 680 -10.67 11.14 -11.56
N CYS A 681 -10.99 9.88 -11.29
CA CYS A 681 -12.38 9.44 -11.06
C CYS A 681 -13.01 10.13 -9.85
N THR A 682 -12.29 10.23 -8.74
CA THR A 682 -12.86 10.76 -7.50
C THR A 682 -12.85 12.28 -7.37
N ASN A 683 -12.26 12.98 -8.34
CA ASN A 683 -12.29 14.44 -8.51
C ASN A 683 -12.88 14.86 -9.88
N TYR A 684 -13.49 13.92 -10.61
CA TYR A 684 -13.87 14.01 -12.04
C TYR A 684 -14.56 15.33 -12.44
N ASN A 685 -15.51 15.81 -11.64
CA ASN A 685 -16.24 17.05 -11.92
C ASN A 685 -15.37 18.31 -11.89
N ASN A 686 -14.22 18.29 -11.21
CA ASN A 686 -13.26 19.40 -11.19
C ASN A 686 -12.22 19.23 -12.31
N VAL A 687 -11.66 18.03 -12.48
CA VAL A 687 -10.72 17.72 -13.57
C VAL A 687 -11.36 18.04 -14.93
N CYS A 688 -12.61 17.63 -15.17
CA CYS A 688 -13.34 17.93 -16.41
C CYS A 688 -13.64 19.43 -16.63
N ARG A 689 -13.57 20.27 -15.59
CA ARG A 689 -13.75 21.74 -15.71
C ARG A 689 -12.43 22.44 -16.01
N LYS A 690 -11.33 21.98 -15.40
CA LYS A 690 -9.97 22.50 -15.60
C LYS A 690 -9.37 22.06 -16.95
N PHE A 691 -9.49 20.76 -17.25
CA PHE A 691 -8.81 20.07 -18.35
C PHE A 691 -9.80 19.45 -19.37
N PRO A 692 -10.76 20.22 -19.94
CA PRO A 692 -11.82 19.70 -20.82
C PRO A 692 -11.35 19.30 -22.23
N ARG A 693 -10.07 19.50 -22.55
CA ARG A 693 -9.44 19.04 -23.80
C ARG A 693 -8.73 17.71 -23.57
N ASP A 694 -7.98 17.64 -22.49
CA ASP A 694 -7.07 16.57 -22.10
C ASP A 694 -7.90 15.33 -21.72
N MET A 695 -8.96 15.53 -20.93
CA MET A 695 -10.00 14.51 -20.65
C MET A 695 -10.72 13.97 -21.91
N LYS A 696 -10.57 14.59 -23.08
CA LYS A 696 -11.09 14.11 -24.38
C LYS A 696 -10.01 13.58 -25.32
N ALA A 697 -8.74 13.85 -25.02
CA ALA A 697 -7.58 13.32 -25.74
C ALA A 697 -7.14 11.96 -25.18
N MET A 698 -7.41 11.73 -23.88
CA MET A 698 -7.34 10.44 -23.20
C MET A 698 -7.95 9.29 -24.02
N SER A 699 -7.41 8.09 -23.89
CA SER A 699 -7.85 6.92 -24.67
C SER A 699 -9.34 6.58 -24.45
N PRO A 700 -10.01 5.91 -25.41
CA PRO A 700 -11.41 5.48 -25.26
C PRO A 700 -11.64 4.62 -24.01
N GLU A 701 -10.67 3.78 -23.65
CA GLU A 701 -10.70 2.91 -22.47
C GLU A 701 -10.64 3.72 -21.17
N ASN A 702 -9.77 4.73 -21.11
CA ASN A 702 -9.73 5.67 -19.99
C ASN A 702 -11.02 6.50 -19.90
N GLN A 703 -11.59 6.95 -21.03
CA GLN A 703 -12.87 7.66 -21.05
C GLN A 703 -14.03 6.80 -20.51
N GLU A 704 -14.16 5.54 -20.94
CA GLU A 704 -15.17 4.61 -20.38
C GLU A 704 -14.92 4.37 -18.88
N TYR A 705 -13.67 4.16 -18.47
CA TYR A 705 -13.30 3.97 -17.07
C TYR A 705 -13.72 5.17 -16.22
N PHE A 706 -13.45 6.40 -16.66
CA PHE A 706 -13.84 7.61 -15.95
C PHE A 706 -15.36 7.75 -15.85
N GLU A 707 -16.11 7.55 -16.94
CA GLU A 707 -17.58 7.64 -16.90
C GLU A 707 -18.23 6.59 -15.97
N LYS A 708 -17.60 5.43 -15.83
CA LYS A 708 -18.05 4.29 -15.02
C LYS A 708 -17.71 4.43 -13.53
N HIS A 709 -16.52 4.94 -13.19
CA HIS A 709 -16.01 4.98 -11.81
C HIS A 709 -16.00 6.38 -11.16
N ARG A 710 -16.37 7.44 -11.90
CA ARG A 710 -16.54 8.81 -11.39
C ARG A 710 -17.34 8.93 -10.10
N TRP A 711 -16.86 9.78 -9.20
CA TRP A 711 -17.57 10.20 -8.00
C TRP A 711 -17.81 11.73 -8.00
N PRO A 712 -19.01 12.22 -7.64
CA PRO A 712 -20.24 11.45 -7.38
C PRO A 712 -20.79 10.72 -8.62
N PRO A 713 -21.41 9.53 -8.45
CA PRO A 713 -21.96 8.75 -9.56
C PRO A 713 -23.06 9.46 -10.35
N VAL A 714 -23.21 9.10 -11.64
CA VAL A 714 -24.23 9.67 -12.55
C VAL A 714 -25.64 9.58 -11.98
N TRP A 715 -26.01 8.46 -11.35
CA TRP A 715 -27.34 8.28 -10.76
C TRP A 715 -27.58 9.25 -9.58
N TYR A 716 -26.59 9.44 -8.70
CA TYR A 716 -26.71 10.35 -7.57
C TYR A 716 -26.97 11.79 -8.02
N LEU A 717 -26.29 12.24 -9.09
CA LEU A 717 -26.50 13.59 -9.63
C LEU A 717 -27.90 13.80 -10.21
N LYS A 718 -28.55 12.75 -10.75
CA LYS A 718 -29.95 12.80 -11.18
C LYS A 718 -30.90 12.90 -9.99
N GLU A 719 -30.65 12.11 -8.96
CA GLU A 719 -31.45 12.11 -7.73
C GLU A 719 -31.34 13.46 -6.98
N GLU A 720 -30.15 14.06 -6.95
CA GLU A 720 -29.90 15.34 -6.29
C GLU A 720 -30.54 16.50 -7.05
N ASP A 721 -30.46 16.55 -8.39
CA ASP A 721 -31.21 17.53 -9.18
C ASP A 721 -32.73 17.38 -8.98
N HIS A 722 -33.25 16.14 -8.95
CA HIS A 722 -34.65 15.89 -8.63
C HIS A 722 -35.03 16.38 -7.22
N TYR A 723 -34.22 16.09 -6.20
CA TYR A 723 -34.42 16.55 -4.83
C TYR A 723 -34.41 18.08 -4.73
N GLN A 724 -33.42 18.76 -5.34
CA GLN A 724 -33.32 20.22 -5.35
C GLN A 724 -34.49 20.88 -6.10
N ARG A 725 -35.02 20.26 -7.16
CA ARG A 725 -36.25 20.71 -7.83
C ARG A 725 -37.48 20.55 -6.92
N ALA A 726 -37.70 19.37 -6.35
CA ALA A 726 -38.81 19.10 -5.44
C ALA A 726 -38.78 20.01 -4.19
N ARG A 727 -37.58 20.35 -3.67
CA ARG A 727 -37.43 21.26 -2.53
C ARG A 727 -37.87 22.68 -2.88
N LYS A 728 -37.45 23.21 -4.03
CA LYS A 728 -37.86 24.54 -4.53
C LYS A 728 -39.37 24.61 -4.82
N GLU A 729 -39.96 23.53 -5.32
CA GLU A 729 -41.41 23.43 -5.53
C GLU A 729 -42.17 23.46 -4.19
N ARG A 730 -41.71 22.73 -3.17
CA ARG A 730 -42.28 22.76 -1.82
C ARG A 730 -42.13 24.13 -1.15
N GLU A 731 -40.94 24.73 -1.19
CA GLU A 731 -40.68 26.09 -0.68
C GLU A 731 -41.68 27.12 -1.28
N LYS A 732 -41.99 26.98 -2.58
CA LYS A 732 -42.98 27.79 -3.30
C LYS A 732 -44.43 27.47 -2.91
N GLU A 733 -44.79 26.21 -2.68
CA GLU A 733 -46.12 25.84 -2.16
C GLU A 733 -46.37 26.42 -0.76
N ASP A 734 -45.41 26.26 0.16
CA ASP A 734 -45.55 26.72 1.54
C ASP A 734 -45.60 28.26 1.62
N TYR A 735 -44.82 28.97 0.79
CA TYR A 735 -44.95 30.42 0.60
C TYR A 735 -46.34 30.84 0.10
N LEU A 736 -46.89 30.14 -0.89
CA LEU A 736 -48.24 30.40 -1.42
C LEU A 736 -49.33 30.07 -0.39
N HIS A 737 -49.15 29.02 0.41
CA HIS A 737 -50.07 28.65 1.48
C HIS A 737 -50.08 29.69 2.61
N LEU A 738 -48.90 30.17 3.03
CA LEU A 738 -48.76 31.25 4.01
C LEU A 738 -49.42 32.55 3.51
N LYS A 739 -49.24 32.90 2.23
CA LYS A 739 -49.89 34.06 1.60
C LYS A 739 -51.41 33.93 1.47
N ARG A 740 -51.95 32.70 1.48
CA ARG A 740 -53.39 32.41 1.37
C ARG A 740 -54.13 32.42 2.73
N GLN A 741 -53.45 32.42 3.87
CA GLN A 741 -54.14 32.52 5.15
C GLN A 741 -54.64 33.95 5.41
N PRO A 742 -55.96 34.19 5.54
CA PRO A 742 -56.48 35.51 5.84
C PRO A 742 -56.12 35.91 7.28
N LYS A 743 -55.65 37.14 7.47
CA LYS A 743 -55.33 37.71 8.80
C LYS A 743 -56.60 37.90 9.65
N ARG A 744 -57.16 36.81 10.19
CA ARG A 744 -58.27 36.82 11.17
C ARG A 744 -57.78 37.33 12.54
N ARG A 745 -57.48 38.63 12.60
CA ARG A 745 -57.17 39.37 13.82
C ARG A 745 -58.44 39.50 14.65
N TRP A 746 -58.69 38.54 15.53
CA TRP A 746 -59.75 38.64 16.53
C TRP A 746 -59.46 39.81 17.47
N LEU A 747 -60.24 40.89 17.34
CA LEU A 747 -60.15 42.07 18.19
C LEU A 747 -60.95 41.85 19.47
N PHE A 748 -60.38 41.10 20.42
CA PHE A 748 -60.80 41.24 21.81
C PHE A 748 -60.20 42.54 22.38
N TRP A 749 -61.06 43.37 22.95
CA TRP A 749 -60.66 44.58 23.64
C TRP A 749 -59.93 44.24 24.94
N ASN A 750 -58.82 44.93 25.20
CA ASN A 750 -58.39 45.27 26.55
C ASN A 750 -57.56 46.57 26.46
N SER A 751 -57.83 47.49 27.39
CA SER A 751 -57.23 48.83 27.41
C SER A 751 -55.76 48.80 27.87
N PRO A 752 -54.92 49.77 27.46
CA PRO A 752 -53.51 49.77 27.82
C PRO A 752 -53.28 50.20 29.28
N SER A 753 -52.38 49.49 29.97
CA SER A 753 -51.66 49.98 31.14
C SER A 753 -50.20 50.25 30.75
N SER A 754 -49.66 51.37 31.25
CA SER A 754 -48.31 51.86 30.90
C SER A 754 -47.22 51.16 31.73
N PRO A 755 -45.94 51.17 31.28
CA PRO A 755 -44.93 50.22 31.78
C PRO A 755 -44.22 50.68 33.06
N SER A 756 -43.66 49.70 33.79
CA SER A 756 -42.59 49.90 34.78
C SER A 756 -41.30 49.21 34.31
N SER A 757 -40.15 49.79 34.63
CA SER A 757 -38.87 49.51 33.96
C SER A 757 -37.77 49.01 34.90
N SER A 758 -37.20 47.84 34.56
CA SER A 758 -35.83 47.42 34.91
C SER A 758 -35.40 46.37 33.86
N ALA A 759 -34.34 46.53 33.07
CA ALA A 759 -32.93 46.80 33.38
C ALA A 759 -32.25 45.60 34.09
N ALA A 760 -31.17 45.00 33.57
CA ALA A 760 -30.41 45.30 32.35
C ALA A 760 -29.56 44.09 31.86
N SER A 761 -28.97 44.21 30.65
CA SER A 761 -27.83 43.42 30.09
C SER A 761 -28.01 41.89 29.95
N SER A 762 -27.35 41.18 29.03
CA SER A 762 -26.68 41.43 27.73
C SER A 762 -26.57 40.05 27.04
N SER A 763 -26.22 39.82 25.76
CA SER A 763 -25.52 40.59 24.73
C SER A 763 -25.95 40.07 23.33
N SER A 764 -25.40 40.66 22.26
CA SER A 764 -25.44 40.11 20.89
C SER A 764 -23.98 39.87 20.42
N PRO A 765 -23.74 39.13 19.32
CA PRO A 765 -23.86 39.77 18.01
C PRO A 765 -24.29 38.89 16.81
N SER A 766 -24.80 39.60 15.79
CA SER A 766 -24.61 39.38 14.34
C SER A 766 -24.73 37.99 13.70
N SER A 767 -25.73 37.86 12.83
CA SER A 767 -25.57 37.15 11.56
C SER A 767 -24.70 37.96 10.59
N SER A 768 -24.10 37.29 9.60
CA SER A 768 -23.52 37.92 8.39
C SER A 768 -23.54 36.91 7.24
N SER A 769 -23.55 37.39 6.00
CA SER A 769 -23.72 36.54 4.81
C SER A 769 -22.88 37.06 3.66
N ALA A 770 -22.21 36.13 2.96
CA ALA A 770 -21.69 36.18 1.59
C ALA A 770 -20.93 37.42 1.09
N VAL A 771 -19.78 37.20 0.43
CA VAL A 771 -19.56 37.40 -1.02
C VAL A 771 -18.07 37.14 -1.34
N VAL A 772 -17.80 36.76 -2.60
CA VAL A 772 -16.55 36.18 -3.17
C VAL A 772 -16.40 34.70 -2.82
#